data_AF-A0A936J711-F1
#
_entry.id   AF-A0A936J711-F1
#
_cell.length_a   1.000
_cell.length_b   1.000
_cell.length_c   1.000
_cell.angle_alpha   90.00
_cell.angle_beta   90.00
_cell.angle_gamma   90.00
#
_symmetry.space_group_name_H-M   'P 1'
#
loop_
_entity.id
_entity.type
_entity.pdbx_description
1 polymer ?
#
loop_
_entity_poly.entity_id
_entity_poly.type
_entity_poly.pdbx_seq_one_letter_code
_entity_poly.pdbx_strand_id
1 'polypeptide(L)'
;MPHNDFATLFDWLPLGAYRSSLQGRQVRANPALVRINGFESEAEMLAAVDDIGGRWYVQPGRREQFRALLEANGEVQDFVSEVFRYKTRERIWVREHARLVPGADGEPMFYEGTVEDITESRRAADSLAITLKNIGQGIMRFDAEGRCIFHNEQALRLLDLPPELMARQPTAHELVLWQQARGDFGDKLELLHSAQDREFLARIIQARDPVTAHHAPTSSYIRRTRQGRTLEILSRALPDGGSVRTYTDVTDYVQTQEALARQKAMLGALVDNIPDRIWLKDVDGVYLLSNPAHQRQHGLTQQQIVGRTAQHLFGDRYGNDYREADLQAMASLAPMVYEDRLVDRETGTVQYFELVKVAMRDEAGHCTGLLGIARDITARKRVEAELIAARDAADAGNRAKADFLANMSHEIRTPMNAVIGMSDLLLQTPLTAQQQEFAEIIRTSGETLLALINGILDFSRIESGHLELECLPMDLVECLEGALDVNCGAARDKGLDLLYWIDDAVPRTILGDATRLRQIFVNLISNAVKFTARGEVCVHLGWRQGGDGVPLLLGSVRDTGIGIAVDRLDRLFKSFSQVDASTTRQFGGTGLGLAICRRLLTLMNGRIWVESSPGAGSSFHFELPCRAAEPASADDASGTAAALAARRLLLVADEGNARHFLERQTRRWGMQVLATASWGEAMARLQAREPVDAAVIDLQWRDDDGRSGCALLAAMRQQYPTHRLPLLALTTESIDDPRIRRLELDRALRKPLRYRQLQDALEATMRPPGPPAHAPAIRAPAQPPMAQSLPLRILLAEDNAVNLRVTSLILSGLGYDIEIATDGRQALDRVMGAAQALALDVVLMDVQMPVMDGLDATRQIVAQVPQVRRPWIIAMTANAMEGDQSTCLAAGMDDYLSKPARAAAIAKALERAHAALTLRRAGSD
;
A
#
# COMPACT_ATOMS: atom_id res chain seq x y z
N MET A 1 -102.39 82.32 -3.63
CA MET A 1 -101.59 81.30 -4.36
C MET A 1 -101.01 81.96 -5.58
N PRO A 2 -99.68 82.06 -5.73
CA PRO A 2 -99.12 82.45 -7.01
C PRO A 2 -98.34 81.29 -7.65
N HIS A 3 -98.66 81.07 -8.93
CA HIS A 3 -97.93 80.34 -9.97
C HIS A 3 -96.42 80.16 -9.75
N ASN A 4 -95.93 78.91 -9.54
CA ASN A 4 -94.56 78.51 -9.90
C ASN A 4 -94.25 76.98 -9.88
N ASP A 5 -95.23 76.07 -10.03
CA ASP A 5 -95.02 74.61 -9.85
C ASP A 5 -94.02 73.95 -10.83
N PHE A 6 -93.76 74.54 -11.99
CA PHE A 6 -92.78 73.99 -12.94
C PHE A 6 -91.32 74.39 -12.61
N ALA A 7 -91.11 75.48 -11.88
CA ALA A 7 -89.76 75.91 -11.50
C ALA A 7 -89.16 74.97 -10.44
N THR A 8 -89.98 74.51 -9.48
CA THR A 8 -89.56 73.55 -8.46
C THR A 8 -89.22 72.19 -9.09
N LEU A 9 -90.02 71.65 -10.01
CA LEU A 9 -89.68 70.40 -10.69
C LEU A 9 -88.34 70.47 -11.46
N PHE A 10 -88.08 71.58 -12.15
CA PHE A 10 -86.82 71.80 -12.87
C PHE A 10 -85.61 71.78 -11.93
N ASP A 11 -85.71 72.46 -10.78
CA ASP A 11 -84.61 72.60 -9.82
C ASP A 11 -84.32 71.30 -9.06
N TRP A 12 -85.31 70.42 -8.90
CA TRP A 12 -85.19 69.14 -8.17
C TRP A 12 -84.88 67.92 -9.07
N LEU A 13 -84.82 68.10 -10.39
CA LEU A 13 -84.41 67.02 -11.30
C LEU A 13 -83.01 66.50 -10.93
N PRO A 14 -82.83 65.17 -10.75
CA PRO A 14 -81.53 64.58 -10.43
C PRO A 14 -80.57 64.62 -11.62
N LEU A 15 -81.10 64.78 -12.84
CA LEU A 15 -80.36 64.99 -14.07
C LEU A 15 -80.10 66.47 -14.30
N GLY A 16 -78.97 66.80 -14.92
CA GLY A 16 -78.66 68.17 -15.28
C GLY A 16 -79.58 68.67 -16.38
N ALA A 17 -80.50 69.57 -16.10
CA ALA A 17 -81.42 70.14 -17.08
C ALA A 17 -81.01 71.57 -17.45
N TYR A 18 -81.12 71.91 -18.73
CA TYR A 18 -80.87 73.27 -19.22
C TYR A 18 -81.92 73.75 -20.21
N ARG A 19 -81.94 75.08 -20.35
CA ARG A 19 -82.48 75.79 -21.50
C ARG A 19 -81.38 76.67 -22.11
N SER A 20 -81.26 76.69 -23.42
CA SER A 20 -80.30 77.52 -24.15
C SER A 20 -80.95 78.23 -25.33
N SER A 21 -80.39 79.37 -25.73
CA SER A 21 -80.75 80.06 -26.98
C SER A 21 -80.35 79.25 -28.21
N LEU A 22 -80.91 79.60 -29.37
CA LEU A 22 -80.53 78.99 -30.65
C LEU A 22 -79.04 79.17 -30.99
N GLN A 23 -78.42 80.23 -30.48
CA GLN A 23 -76.98 80.50 -30.64
C GLN A 23 -76.12 79.67 -29.66
N GLY A 24 -76.72 78.86 -28.79
CA GLY A 24 -76.00 77.98 -27.87
C GLY A 24 -75.62 78.62 -26.52
N ARG A 25 -76.06 79.85 -26.25
CA ARG A 25 -75.90 80.48 -24.92
C ARG A 25 -76.91 79.91 -23.94
N GLN A 26 -76.47 79.41 -22.78
CA GLN A 26 -77.39 78.93 -21.75
C GLN A 26 -78.20 80.08 -21.15
N VAL A 27 -79.49 79.84 -20.99
CA VAL A 27 -80.48 80.77 -20.42
C VAL A 27 -80.85 80.32 -19.00
N ARG A 28 -80.87 79.01 -18.76
CA ARG A 28 -81.19 78.41 -17.46
C ARG A 28 -80.48 77.07 -17.30
N ALA A 29 -80.02 76.77 -16.09
CA ALA A 29 -79.38 75.52 -15.72
C ALA A 29 -79.80 75.12 -14.31
N ASN A 30 -80.34 73.91 -14.14
CA ASN A 30 -80.75 73.46 -12.81
C ASN A 30 -79.51 73.15 -11.92
N PRO A 31 -79.68 73.02 -10.59
CA PRO A 31 -78.59 72.73 -9.67
C PRO A 31 -77.79 71.46 -10.02
N ALA A 32 -78.42 70.44 -10.61
CA ALA A 32 -77.72 69.22 -11.03
C ALA A 32 -76.75 69.50 -12.19
N LEU A 33 -77.15 70.32 -13.17
CA LEU A 33 -76.28 70.67 -14.29
C LEU A 33 -75.14 71.59 -13.87
N VAL A 34 -75.41 72.51 -12.93
CA VAL A 34 -74.41 73.36 -12.28
C VAL A 34 -73.33 72.49 -11.63
N ARG A 35 -73.73 71.46 -10.87
CA ARG A 35 -72.80 70.49 -10.28
C ARG A 35 -72.06 69.67 -11.33
N ILE A 36 -72.73 69.17 -12.38
CA ILE A 36 -72.08 68.40 -13.47
C ILE A 36 -71.00 69.23 -14.15
N ASN A 37 -71.22 70.53 -14.36
CA ASN A 37 -70.24 71.41 -14.98
C ASN A 37 -69.17 71.96 -14.01
N GLY A 38 -69.32 71.69 -12.71
CA GLY A 38 -68.34 72.03 -11.67
C GLY A 38 -68.44 73.47 -11.15
N PHE A 39 -69.60 74.11 -11.27
CA PHE A 39 -69.87 75.45 -10.72
C PHE A 39 -70.57 75.36 -9.35
N GLU A 40 -70.49 76.42 -8.55
CA GLU A 40 -71.14 76.48 -7.23
C GLU A 40 -72.56 77.06 -7.29
N SER A 41 -72.85 77.86 -8.32
CA SER A 41 -74.19 78.44 -8.53
C SER A 41 -74.56 78.58 -10.01
N GLU A 42 -75.85 78.62 -10.30
CA GLU A 42 -76.37 78.87 -11.66
C GLU A 42 -75.88 80.21 -12.21
N ALA A 43 -75.84 81.26 -11.38
CA ALA A 43 -75.36 82.58 -11.78
C ALA A 43 -73.88 82.56 -12.23
N GLU A 44 -73.02 81.84 -11.51
CA GLU A 44 -71.61 81.65 -11.89
C GLU A 44 -71.49 80.91 -13.23
N MET A 45 -72.30 79.86 -13.43
CA MET A 45 -72.31 79.07 -14.65
C MET A 45 -72.79 79.87 -15.87
N LEU A 46 -73.92 80.58 -15.76
CA LEU A 46 -74.48 81.39 -16.85
C LEU A 46 -73.58 82.58 -17.22
N ALA A 47 -72.80 83.11 -16.27
CA ALA A 47 -71.83 84.17 -16.54
C ALA A 47 -70.55 83.65 -17.22
N ALA A 48 -70.14 82.41 -16.93
CA ALA A 48 -68.93 81.81 -17.50
C ALA A 48 -69.16 81.14 -18.86
N VAL A 49 -70.36 80.61 -19.12
CA VAL A 49 -70.70 79.88 -20.34
C VAL A 49 -71.39 80.80 -21.36
N ASP A 50 -70.61 81.66 -22.02
CA ASP A 50 -71.14 82.60 -23.03
C ASP A 50 -71.40 81.91 -24.40
N ASP A 51 -70.69 80.81 -24.70
CA ASP A 51 -70.94 79.90 -25.82
C ASP A 51 -70.49 78.47 -25.47
N ILE A 52 -71.39 77.49 -25.61
CA ILE A 52 -71.12 76.05 -25.46
C ILE A 52 -70.08 75.55 -26.49
N GLY A 53 -69.93 76.25 -27.62
CA GLY A 53 -69.21 75.81 -28.81
C GLY A 53 -67.71 75.57 -28.66
N GLY A 54 -67.03 76.19 -27.69
CA GLY A 54 -65.57 76.27 -27.73
C GLY A 54 -64.76 75.19 -26.99
N ARG A 55 -65.28 74.63 -25.87
CA ARG A 55 -64.40 73.89 -24.91
C ARG A 55 -65.05 72.75 -24.13
N TRP A 56 -66.32 72.45 -24.38
CA TRP A 56 -67.07 71.47 -23.59
C TRP A 56 -66.82 70.03 -24.05
N TYR A 57 -66.92 69.72 -25.34
CA TYR A 57 -66.62 68.36 -25.85
C TYR A 57 -65.11 68.10 -25.92
N VAL A 58 -64.67 66.90 -25.53
CA VAL A 58 -63.27 66.48 -25.64
C VAL A 58 -62.89 66.21 -27.10
N GLN A 59 -63.81 65.62 -27.86
CA GLN A 59 -63.59 65.27 -29.26
C GLN A 59 -63.96 66.44 -30.19
N PRO A 60 -63.06 66.88 -31.09
CA PRO A 60 -63.37 67.89 -32.11
C PRO A 60 -64.55 67.47 -32.99
N GLY A 61 -65.42 68.40 -33.38
CA GLY A 61 -66.57 68.15 -34.26
C GLY A 61 -67.79 67.47 -33.62
N ARG A 62 -67.69 66.92 -32.39
CA ARG A 62 -68.83 66.30 -31.70
C ARG A 62 -69.99 67.27 -31.46
N ARG A 63 -69.70 68.53 -31.17
CA ARG A 63 -70.71 69.58 -30.99
C ARG A 63 -71.48 69.85 -32.28
N GLU A 64 -70.77 69.94 -33.41
CA GLU A 64 -71.36 70.16 -34.72
C GLU A 64 -72.26 68.98 -35.10
N GLN A 65 -71.82 67.76 -34.81
CA GLN A 65 -72.65 66.55 -34.98
C GLN A 65 -73.92 66.60 -34.13
N PHE A 66 -73.82 66.95 -32.84
CA PHE A 66 -74.99 67.09 -31.97
C PHE A 66 -75.96 68.17 -32.48
N ARG A 67 -75.42 69.32 -32.90
CA ARG A 67 -76.22 70.42 -33.44
C ARG A 67 -76.90 70.06 -34.75
N ALA A 68 -76.19 69.40 -35.68
CA ALA A 68 -76.77 68.95 -36.94
C ALA A 68 -77.90 67.94 -36.73
N LEU A 69 -77.76 67.03 -35.76
CA LEU A 69 -78.83 66.10 -35.37
C LEU A 69 -80.06 66.85 -34.82
N LEU A 70 -79.84 67.87 -33.99
CA LEU A 70 -80.91 68.67 -33.39
C LEU A 70 -81.63 69.56 -34.41
N GLU A 71 -80.91 70.13 -35.38
CA GLU A 71 -81.48 70.92 -36.48
C GLU A 71 -82.24 70.02 -37.48
N ALA A 72 -81.73 68.82 -37.77
CA ALA A 72 -82.37 67.90 -38.72
C ALA A 72 -83.63 67.24 -38.15
N ASN A 73 -83.61 66.83 -36.88
CA ASN A 73 -84.66 65.99 -36.30
C ASN A 73 -85.57 66.72 -35.31
N GLY A 74 -85.24 67.95 -34.90
CA GLY A 74 -85.95 68.68 -33.85
C GLY A 74 -85.71 68.15 -32.42
N GLU A 75 -85.16 66.94 -32.28
CA GLU A 75 -84.73 66.32 -31.02
C GLU A 75 -83.52 65.40 -31.18
N VAL A 76 -82.78 65.19 -30.09
CA VAL A 76 -81.65 64.26 -29.94
C VAL A 76 -81.83 63.49 -28.64
N GLN A 77 -81.69 62.16 -28.69
CA GLN A 77 -81.78 61.29 -27.53
C GLN A 77 -80.52 60.39 -27.45
N ASP A 78 -80.12 60.02 -26.23
CA ASP A 78 -79.02 59.09 -25.91
C ASP A 78 -77.65 59.45 -26.53
N PHE A 79 -77.39 60.75 -26.72
CA PHE A 79 -76.11 61.16 -27.28
C PHE A 79 -75.01 61.09 -26.23
N VAL A 80 -74.22 60.03 -26.27
CA VAL A 80 -73.11 59.83 -25.35
C VAL A 80 -71.84 60.47 -25.90
N SER A 81 -71.23 61.37 -25.13
CA SER A 81 -69.98 62.03 -25.47
C SER A 81 -69.08 62.22 -24.26
N GLU A 82 -67.78 62.30 -24.52
CA GLU A 82 -66.83 62.70 -23.50
C GLU A 82 -66.72 64.23 -23.50
N VAL A 83 -66.90 64.83 -22.34
CA VAL A 83 -66.90 66.27 -22.13
C VAL A 83 -65.99 66.66 -20.97
N PHE A 84 -65.49 67.89 -20.99
CA PHE A 84 -64.77 68.48 -19.88
C PHE A 84 -65.75 69.16 -18.92
N ARG A 85 -65.64 68.88 -17.62
CA ARG A 85 -66.19 69.76 -16.59
C ARG A 85 -65.58 71.15 -16.77
N TYR A 86 -66.42 72.18 -16.82
CA TYR A 86 -66.00 73.50 -17.26
C TYR A 86 -64.91 74.10 -16.36
N LYS A 87 -65.13 74.07 -15.03
CA LYS A 87 -64.20 74.68 -14.04
C LYS A 87 -62.95 73.83 -13.80
N THR A 88 -63.11 72.52 -13.62
CA THR A 88 -61.99 71.62 -13.24
C THR A 88 -61.23 71.06 -14.43
N ARG A 89 -61.78 71.16 -15.65
CA ARG A 89 -61.26 70.49 -16.86
C ARG A 89 -61.13 68.97 -16.70
N GLU A 90 -61.85 68.37 -15.75
CA GLU A 90 -61.94 66.92 -15.60
C GLU A 90 -62.72 66.31 -16.77
N ARG A 91 -62.24 65.20 -17.32
CA ARG A 91 -62.93 64.45 -18.37
C ARG A 91 -64.02 63.57 -17.75
N ILE A 92 -65.26 63.82 -18.14
CA ILE A 92 -66.42 63.01 -17.77
C ILE A 92 -67.13 62.51 -19.02
N TRP A 93 -67.81 61.38 -18.88
CA TRP A 93 -68.74 60.90 -19.89
C TRP A 93 -70.13 61.39 -19.55
N VAL A 94 -70.78 62.05 -20.51
CA VAL A 94 -72.16 62.46 -20.36
C VAL A 94 -73.05 61.81 -21.40
N ARG A 95 -74.30 61.56 -21.01
CA ARG A 95 -75.40 61.23 -21.92
C ARG A 95 -76.32 62.44 -22.02
N GLU A 96 -76.56 62.88 -23.24
CA GLU A 96 -77.31 64.12 -23.52
C GLU A 96 -78.59 63.83 -24.29
N HIS A 97 -79.66 64.50 -23.88
CA HIS A 97 -80.92 64.57 -24.60
C HIS A 97 -81.26 66.05 -24.81
N ALA A 98 -81.70 66.45 -25.99
CA ALA A 98 -82.11 67.83 -26.26
C ALA A 98 -83.24 67.89 -27.28
N ARG A 99 -84.06 68.93 -27.21
CA ARG A 99 -85.13 69.22 -28.17
C ARG A 99 -85.26 70.70 -28.45
N LEU A 100 -85.77 71.04 -29.62
CA LEU A 100 -86.13 72.40 -30.00
C LEU A 100 -87.52 72.75 -29.47
N VAL A 101 -87.65 73.93 -28.87
CA VAL A 101 -88.92 74.47 -28.37
C VAL A 101 -89.31 75.70 -29.21
N PRO A 102 -90.46 75.67 -29.91
CA PRO A 102 -90.94 76.79 -30.72
C PRO A 102 -91.60 77.88 -29.86
N GLY A 103 -91.60 79.11 -30.37
CA GLY A 103 -92.26 80.29 -29.80
C GLY A 103 -93.76 80.34 -30.12
N ALA A 104 -94.46 81.34 -29.57
CA ALA A 104 -95.91 81.51 -29.77
C ALA A 104 -96.31 81.84 -31.23
N ASP A 105 -95.33 82.25 -32.04
CA ASP A 105 -95.39 82.50 -33.49
C ASP A 105 -95.01 81.27 -34.34
N GLY A 106 -94.62 80.15 -33.70
CA GLY A 106 -94.21 78.91 -34.36
C GLY A 106 -92.74 78.88 -34.77
N GLU A 107 -92.01 79.98 -34.60
CA GLU A 107 -90.57 80.06 -34.92
C GLU A 107 -89.73 79.42 -33.80
N PRO A 108 -88.57 78.80 -34.11
CA PRO A 108 -87.64 78.25 -33.11
C PRO A 108 -87.29 79.30 -32.04
N MET A 109 -87.44 78.99 -30.75
CA MET A 109 -87.18 79.96 -29.67
C MET A 109 -85.99 79.56 -28.80
N PHE A 110 -86.00 78.35 -28.24
CA PHE A 110 -84.95 77.84 -27.36
C PHE A 110 -84.72 76.34 -27.54
N TYR A 111 -83.54 75.85 -27.14
CA TYR A 111 -83.30 74.41 -26.93
C TYR A 111 -83.43 74.06 -25.46
N GLU A 112 -84.08 72.95 -25.16
CA GLU A 112 -84.12 72.35 -23.82
C GLU A 112 -83.48 70.98 -23.84
N GLY A 113 -82.74 70.63 -22.79
CA GLY A 113 -82.11 69.32 -22.72
C GLY A 113 -81.76 68.86 -21.32
N THR A 114 -81.44 67.58 -21.21
CA THR A 114 -80.91 66.93 -20.01
C THR A 114 -79.53 66.33 -20.28
N VAL A 115 -78.71 66.29 -19.23
CA VAL A 115 -77.33 65.79 -19.22
C VAL A 115 -77.19 64.89 -17.99
N GLU A 116 -76.76 63.66 -18.21
CA GLU A 116 -76.46 62.67 -17.16
C GLU A 116 -74.96 62.38 -17.15
N ASP A 117 -74.30 62.44 -15.99
CA ASP A 117 -72.90 61.98 -15.84
C ASP A 117 -72.88 60.45 -15.66
N ILE A 118 -72.33 59.74 -16.64
CA ILE A 118 -72.25 58.28 -16.69
C ILE A 118 -70.81 57.76 -16.45
N THR A 119 -69.92 58.60 -15.93
CA THR A 119 -68.48 58.30 -15.80
C THR A 119 -68.19 57.09 -14.91
N GLU A 120 -68.80 56.99 -13.73
CA GLU A 120 -68.57 55.86 -12.81
C GLU A 120 -69.05 54.53 -13.39
N SER A 121 -70.22 54.53 -14.04
CA SER A 121 -70.77 53.34 -14.69
C SER A 121 -69.84 52.81 -15.79
N ARG A 122 -69.25 53.72 -16.59
CA ARG A 122 -68.30 53.36 -17.64
C ARG A 122 -66.96 52.88 -17.09
N ARG A 123 -66.41 53.57 -16.07
CA ARG A 123 -65.17 53.13 -15.39
C ARG A 123 -65.32 51.74 -14.75
N ALA A 124 -66.47 51.44 -14.15
CA ALA A 124 -66.75 50.12 -13.59
C ALA A 124 -66.79 49.02 -14.67
N ALA A 125 -67.46 49.29 -15.80
CA ALA A 125 -67.51 48.36 -16.93
C ALA A 125 -66.12 48.09 -17.55
N ASP A 126 -65.32 49.16 -17.76
CA ASP A 126 -63.97 49.04 -18.31
C ASP A 126 -63.03 48.29 -17.34
N SER A 127 -63.11 48.57 -16.04
CA SER A 127 -62.32 47.88 -15.01
C SER A 127 -62.65 46.38 -14.94
N LEU A 128 -63.94 46.03 -15.01
CA LEU A 128 -64.36 44.64 -15.04
C LEU A 128 -63.87 43.94 -16.32
N ALA A 129 -63.95 44.59 -17.48
CA ALA A 129 -63.45 44.04 -18.74
C ALA A 129 -61.93 43.79 -18.71
N ILE A 130 -61.14 44.73 -18.16
CA ILE A 130 -59.69 44.58 -17.99
C ILE A 130 -59.38 43.43 -17.00
N THR A 131 -60.13 43.33 -15.91
CA THR A 131 -59.96 42.27 -14.91
C THR A 131 -60.24 40.90 -15.52
N LEU A 132 -61.35 40.75 -16.25
CA LEU A 132 -61.72 39.50 -16.93
C LEU A 132 -60.77 39.11 -18.07
N LYS A 133 -60.08 40.09 -18.67
CA LYS A 133 -59.06 39.85 -19.70
C LYS A 133 -57.71 39.41 -19.13
N ASN A 134 -57.35 39.90 -17.94
CA ASN A 134 -56.04 39.62 -17.31
C ASN A 134 -56.08 38.50 -16.26
N ILE A 135 -57.26 38.00 -15.90
CA ILE A 135 -57.37 36.84 -15.02
C ILE A 135 -56.79 35.59 -15.70
N GLY A 136 -55.93 34.85 -15.00
CA GLY A 136 -55.30 33.63 -15.51
C GLY A 136 -56.27 32.44 -15.68
N GLN A 137 -57.53 32.59 -15.25
CA GLN A 137 -58.57 31.58 -15.34
C GLN A 137 -59.46 31.79 -16.57
N GLY A 138 -59.80 30.70 -17.24
CA GLY A 138 -60.86 30.70 -18.24
C GLY A 138 -62.22 30.79 -17.55
N ILE A 139 -63.07 31.74 -17.96
CA ILE A 139 -64.43 31.90 -17.41
C ILE A 139 -65.42 31.81 -18.55
N MET A 140 -66.47 31.00 -18.37
CA MET A 140 -67.63 30.92 -19.25
C MET A 140 -68.92 31.01 -18.45
N ARG A 141 -69.90 31.79 -18.92
CA ARG A 141 -71.26 31.86 -18.37
C ARG A 141 -72.23 31.23 -19.34
N PHE A 142 -73.14 30.43 -18.80
CA PHE A 142 -74.24 29.80 -19.51
C PHE A 142 -75.58 30.33 -19.00
N ASP A 143 -76.55 30.53 -19.88
CA ASP A 143 -77.94 30.88 -19.53
C ASP A 143 -78.73 29.66 -19.00
N ALA A 144 -80.02 29.85 -18.68
CA ALA A 144 -80.90 28.78 -18.20
C ALA A 144 -81.14 27.68 -19.24
N GLU A 145 -81.01 28.01 -20.53
CA GLU A 145 -81.03 27.08 -21.66
C GLU A 145 -79.61 26.57 -22.03
N GLY A 146 -78.65 26.70 -21.11
CA GLY A 146 -77.33 26.12 -21.22
C GLY A 146 -76.45 26.67 -22.35
N ARG A 147 -76.81 27.78 -22.99
CA ARG A 147 -76.03 28.44 -24.06
C ARG A 147 -74.97 29.35 -23.48
N CYS A 148 -73.78 29.34 -24.07
CA CYS A 148 -72.69 30.21 -23.63
C CYS A 148 -72.97 31.67 -24.03
N ILE A 149 -73.36 32.48 -23.06
CA ILE A 149 -73.67 33.91 -23.24
C ILE A 149 -72.48 34.84 -22.96
N PHE A 150 -71.45 34.33 -22.28
CA PHE A 150 -70.22 35.07 -22.02
C PHE A 150 -69.03 34.12 -21.90
N HIS A 151 -67.88 34.52 -22.43
CA HIS A 151 -66.60 33.87 -22.20
C HIS A 151 -65.47 34.91 -22.23
N ASN A 152 -64.38 34.67 -21.50
CA ASN A 152 -63.15 35.45 -21.66
C ASN A 152 -62.18 34.78 -22.66
N GLU A 153 -61.16 35.53 -23.10
CA GLU A 153 -60.13 35.02 -24.03
C GLU A 153 -59.35 33.83 -23.45
N GLN A 154 -59.18 33.80 -22.13
CA GLN A 154 -58.44 32.75 -21.45
C GLN A 154 -59.17 31.39 -21.53
N ALA A 155 -60.51 31.37 -21.50
CA ALA A 155 -61.28 30.15 -21.68
C ALA A 155 -61.07 29.53 -23.07
N LEU A 156 -60.98 30.36 -24.11
CA LEU A 156 -60.71 29.90 -25.47
C LEU A 156 -59.30 29.33 -25.59
N ARG A 157 -58.31 29.96 -24.96
CA ARG A 157 -56.91 29.50 -24.97
C ARG A 157 -56.69 28.21 -24.17
N LEU A 158 -57.34 28.06 -23.02
CA LEU A 158 -57.18 26.86 -22.20
C LEU A 158 -57.88 25.65 -22.81
N LEU A 159 -59.02 25.86 -23.46
CA LEU A 159 -59.82 24.81 -24.10
C LEU A 159 -59.55 24.68 -25.60
N ASP A 160 -58.66 25.49 -26.18
CA ASP A 160 -58.38 25.59 -27.61
C ASP A 160 -59.66 25.62 -28.47
N LEU A 161 -60.62 26.48 -28.10
CA LEU A 161 -61.90 26.60 -28.79
C LEU A 161 -61.84 27.66 -29.90
N PRO A 162 -62.29 27.35 -31.13
CA PRO A 162 -62.28 28.30 -32.23
C PRO A 162 -63.32 29.43 -32.02
N PRO A 163 -62.98 30.70 -32.31
CA PRO A 163 -63.92 31.82 -32.18
C PRO A 163 -65.22 31.62 -32.99
N GLU A 164 -65.14 30.94 -34.13
CA GLU A 164 -66.29 30.68 -35.01
C GLU A 164 -67.32 29.76 -34.36
N LEU A 165 -66.88 28.82 -33.52
CA LEU A 165 -67.77 27.95 -32.74
C LEU A 165 -68.51 28.77 -31.69
N MET A 166 -67.80 29.69 -31.02
CA MET A 166 -68.35 30.52 -29.95
C MET A 166 -69.31 31.59 -30.45
N ALA A 167 -69.12 32.08 -31.68
CA ALA A 167 -70.03 33.03 -32.33
C ALA A 167 -71.48 32.51 -32.43
N ARG A 168 -71.69 31.19 -32.38
CA ARG A 168 -73.02 30.55 -32.42
C ARG A 168 -73.66 30.36 -31.04
N GLN A 169 -73.01 30.87 -29.98
CA GLN A 169 -73.42 30.70 -28.58
C GLN A 169 -73.73 29.22 -28.24
N PRO A 170 -72.75 28.33 -28.40
CA PRO A 170 -72.96 26.89 -28.28
C PRO A 170 -73.37 26.52 -26.85
N THR A 171 -74.13 25.44 -26.74
CA THR A 171 -74.49 24.87 -25.44
C THR A 171 -73.29 24.24 -24.75
N ALA A 172 -73.34 24.16 -23.43
CA ALA A 172 -72.36 23.45 -22.62
C ALA A 172 -72.14 21.99 -23.09
N HIS A 173 -73.19 21.33 -23.59
CA HIS A 173 -73.15 19.98 -24.15
C HIS A 173 -72.38 19.92 -25.47
N GLU A 174 -72.65 20.83 -26.41
CA GLU A 174 -71.96 20.91 -27.70
C GLU A 174 -70.45 21.16 -27.52
N LEU A 175 -70.07 22.01 -26.55
CA LEU A 175 -68.67 22.24 -26.21
C LEU A 175 -67.99 20.97 -25.69
N VAL A 176 -68.67 20.16 -24.87
CA VAL A 176 -68.13 18.89 -24.34
C VAL A 176 -67.96 17.86 -25.47
N LEU A 177 -68.97 17.71 -26.33
CA LEU A 177 -68.91 16.80 -27.48
C LEU A 177 -67.79 17.18 -28.46
N TRP A 178 -67.60 18.49 -28.70
CA TRP A 178 -66.52 18.97 -29.55
C TRP A 178 -65.14 18.61 -28.99
N GLN A 179 -64.94 18.84 -27.69
CA GLN A 179 -63.69 18.48 -27.00
C GLN A 179 -63.49 16.96 -26.96
N GLN A 180 -64.56 16.18 -26.83
CA GLN A 180 -64.50 14.72 -26.88
C GLN A 180 -64.12 14.22 -28.27
N ALA A 181 -64.71 14.76 -29.33
CA ALA A 181 -64.36 14.40 -30.70
C ALA A 181 -62.89 14.70 -31.03
N ARG A 182 -62.30 15.69 -30.34
CA ARG A 182 -60.87 16.02 -30.44
C ARG A 182 -59.96 15.15 -29.54
N GLY A 183 -60.54 14.35 -28.65
CA GLY A 183 -59.81 13.45 -27.75
C GLY A 183 -59.39 14.07 -26.42
N ASP A 184 -59.93 15.23 -26.01
CA ASP A 184 -59.53 15.92 -24.77
C ASP A 184 -59.95 15.21 -23.48
N PHE A 185 -60.66 14.08 -23.59
CA PHE A 185 -61.02 13.22 -22.45
C PHE A 185 -60.43 11.80 -22.58
N GLY A 186 -59.79 11.45 -23.71
CA GLY A 186 -59.37 10.08 -24.05
C GLY A 186 -60.54 9.16 -24.46
N ASP A 187 -60.23 7.99 -25.01
CA ASP A 187 -61.21 7.10 -25.66
C ASP A 187 -62.29 6.57 -24.70
N LYS A 188 -61.94 6.43 -23.41
CA LYS A 188 -62.82 5.95 -22.33
C LYS A 188 -62.87 6.90 -21.13
N LEU A 189 -62.73 8.20 -21.36
CA LEU A 189 -62.67 9.21 -20.29
C LEU A 189 -61.49 8.99 -19.31
N GLU A 190 -60.43 8.36 -19.78
CA GLU A 190 -59.27 7.95 -18.98
C GLU A 190 -58.47 9.14 -18.43
N LEU A 191 -58.61 10.31 -19.04
CA LEU A 191 -57.93 11.53 -18.61
C LEU A 191 -58.59 12.19 -17.38
N LEU A 192 -59.67 11.60 -16.83
CA LEU A 192 -60.32 12.03 -15.58
C LEU A 192 -59.81 11.22 -14.39
N HIS A 193 -59.48 11.94 -13.31
CA HIS A 193 -58.89 11.34 -12.11
C HIS A 193 -59.87 10.43 -11.33
N SER A 194 -61.15 10.81 -11.17
CA SER A 194 -62.12 10.05 -10.37
C SER A 194 -63.06 9.19 -11.23
N ALA A 195 -63.40 7.99 -10.73
CA ALA A 195 -64.44 7.14 -11.32
C ALA A 195 -65.83 7.81 -11.30
N GLN A 196 -66.11 8.62 -10.27
CA GLN A 196 -67.34 9.39 -10.15
C GLN A 196 -67.43 10.49 -11.22
N ASP A 197 -66.31 11.17 -11.50
CA ASP A 197 -66.24 12.20 -12.55
C ASP A 197 -66.37 11.58 -13.94
N ARG A 198 -65.79 10.39 -14.15
CA ARG A 198 -65.96 9.61 -15.39
C ARG A 198 -67.42 9.22 -15.60
N GLU A 199 -68.09 8.72 -14.57
CA GLU A 199 -69.50 8.35 -14.66
C GLU A 199 -70.38 9.58 -14.93
N PHE A 200 -70.08 10.70 -14.27
CA PHE A 200 -70.77 11.97 -14.46
C PHE A 200 -70.62 12.51 -15.90
N LEU A 201 -69.39 12.58 -16.42
CA LEU A 201 -69.14 13.01 -17.80
C LEU A 201 -69.63 12.02 -18.84
N ALA A 202 -69.56 10.71 -18.55
CA ALA A 202 -70.14 9.67 -19.41
C ALA A 202 -71.64 9.86 -19.56
N ARG A 203 -72.36 10.20 -18.48
CA ARG A 203 -73.79 10.52 -18.54
C ARG A 203 -74.04 11.75 -19.42
N ILE A 204 -73.27 12.82 -19.29
CA ILE A 204 -73.41 14.02 -20.17
C ILE A 204 -73.21 13.66 -21.64
N ILE A 205 -72.21 12.83 -21.95
CA ILE A 205 -71.86 12.42 -23.31
C ILE A 205 -72.88 11.43 -23.90
N GLN A 206 -73.38 10.49 -23.10
CA GLN A 206 -74.25 9.40 -23.55
C GLN A 206 -75.74 9.77 -23.52
N ALA A 207 -76.18 10.65 -22.62
CA ALA A 207 -77.60 10.90 -22.38
C ALA A 207 -78.34 11.53 -23.57
N ARG A 208 -77.64 12.20 -24.51
CA ARG A 208 -78.26 12.97 -25.61
C ARG A 208 -79.40 13.90 -25.14
N ASP A 209 -79.43 14.23 -23.85
CA ASP A 209 -80.47 15.02 -23.21
C ASP A 209 -79.87 16.39 -22.84
N PRO A 210 -80.34 17.48 -23.47
CA PRO A 210 -79.89 18.82 -23.16
C PRO A 210 -80.03 19.13 -21.66
N VAL A 211 -81.11 18.69 -21.01
CA VAL A 211 -81.49 19.11 -19.66
C VAL A 211 -80.46 18.65 -18.60
N THR A 212 -79.90 17.44 -18.76
CA THR A 212 -78.88 16.90 -17.83
C THR A 212 -77.53 17.60 -17.96
N ALA A 213 -77.21 18.19 -19.13
CA ALA A 213 -75.98 18.95 -19.35
C ALA A 213 -76.05 20.40 -18.84
N HIS A 214 -77.27 20.94 -18.68
CA HIS A 214 -77.51 22.31 -18.23
C HIS A 214 -77.37 22.46 -16.70
N HIS A 215 -77.64 21.38 -15.97
CA HIS A 215 -77.59 21.34 -14.50
C HIS A 215 -76.52 20.38 -14.01
N ALA A 216 -75.31 20.52 -14.54
CA ALA A 216 -74.13 19.89 -13.94
C ALA A 216 -74.08 20.29 -12.45
N PRO A 217 -74.24 19.37 -11.48
CA PRO A 217 -74.13 19.67 -10.07
C PRO A 217 -72.80 20.37 -9.82
N THR A 218 -72.80 21.24 -8.81
CA THR A 218 -71.64 21.98 -8.30
C THR A 218 -70.48 21.03 -8.02
N SER A 219 -69.69 20.72 -9.05
CA SER A 219 -68.65 19.70 -9.01
C SER A 219 -67.39 20.30 -9.62
N SER A 220 -66.31 20.19 -8.85
CA SER A 220 -64.95 20.39 -9.35
C SER A 220 -64.44 19.04 -9.81
N TYR A 221 -63.91 18.96 -11.02
CA TYR A 221 -63.14 17.80 -11.46
C TYR A 221 -61.87 18.25 -12.16
N ILE A 222 -60.85 17.39 -12.08
CA ILE A 222 -59.57 17.61 -12.75
C ILE A 222 -59.48 16.65 -13.92
N ARG A 223 -59.02 17.14 -15.08
CA ARG A 223 -58.71 16.30 -16.24
C ARG A 223 -57.43 16.72 -16.92
N ARG A 224 -56.80 15.78 -17.61
CA ARG A 224 -55.75 16.09 -18.60
C ARG A 224 -56.39 16.31 -19.96
N THR A 225 -55.90 17.29 -20.70
CA THR A 225 -56.26 17.54 -22.11
C THR A 225 -55.38 16.67 -23.01
N ARG A 226 -55.72 16.54 -24.31
CA ARG A 226 -54.89 15.76 -25.24
C ARG A 226 -53.48 16.34 -25.40
N GLN A 227 -53.32 17.65 -25.18
CA GLN A 227 -52.04 18.34 -25.27
C GLN A 227 -51.22 18.24 -23.97
N GLY A 228 -51.70 17.50 -22.96
CA GLY A 228 -50.97 17.24 -21.72
C GLY A 228 -51.19 18.28 -20.61
N ARG A 229 -51.99 19.34 -20.84
CA ARG A 229 -52.37 20.28 -19.77
C ARG A 229 -53.35 19.63 -18.80
N THR A 230 -53.14 19.82 -17.50
CA THR A 230 -54.08 19.41 -16.46
C THR A 230 -54.95 20.60 -16.06
N LEU A 231 -56.26 20.51 -16.31
CA LEU A 231 -57.22 21.56 -16.03
C LEU A 231 -58.10 21.16 -14.84
N GLU A 232 -58.26 22.08 -13.90
CA GLU A 232 -59.34 22.06 -12.92
C GLU A 232 -60.56 22.78 -13.51
N ILE A 233 -61.71 22.11 -13.50
CA ILE A 233 -62.98 22.63 -14.00
C ILE A 233 -63.96 22.71 -12.84
N LEU A 234 -64.38 23.92 -12.50
CA LEU A 234 -65.36 24.19 -11.46
C LEU A 234 -66.60 24.84 -12.05
N SER A 235 -67.76 24.23 -11.82
CA SER A 235 -69.06 24.78 -12.23
C SER A 235 -69.86 25.25 -11.01
N ARG A 236 -70.46 26.44 -11.08
CA ARG A 236 -71.38 26.98 -10.06
C ARG A 236 -72.68 27.44 -10.71
N ALA A 237 -73.82 27.06 -10.13
CA ALA A 237 -75.13 27.56 -10.54
C ALA A 237 -75.33 29.02 -10.11
N LEU A 238 -76.07 29.79 -10.91
CA LEU A 238 -76.46 31.16 -10.63
C LEU A 238 -77.96 31.24 -10.26
N PRO A 239 -78.40 32.28 -9.52
CA PRO A 239 -79.80 32.44 -9.12
C PRO A 239 -80.80 32.61 -10.28
N ASP A 240 -80.33 33.02 -11.46
CA ASP A 240 -81.12 33.21 -12.67
C ASP A 240 -81.36 31.91 -13.46
N GLY A 241 -80.96 30.76 -12.91
CA GLY A 241 -81.04 29.46 -13.57
C GLY A 241 -79.85 29.13 -14.49
N GLY A 242 -78.95 30.09 -14.71
CA GLY A 242 -77.71 29.88 -15.47
C GLY A 242 -76.58 29.25 -14.65
N SER A 243 -75.38 29.16 -15.24
CA SER A 243 -74.17 28.69 -14.55
C SER A 243 -72.90 29.40 -14.98
N VAL A 244 -71.90 29.44 -14.09
CA VAL A 244 -70.53 29.88 -14.39
C VAL A 244 -69.59 28.71 -14.28
N ARG A 245 -68.78 28.50 -15.32
CA ARG A 245 -67.69 27.54 -15.35
C ARG A 245 -66.36 28.26 -15.36
N THR A 246 -65.46 27.80 -14.50
CA THR A 246 -64.07 28.27 -14.44
C THR A 246 -63.13 27.14 -14.82
N TYR A 247 -62.06 27.49 -15.53
CA TYR A 247 -61.03 26.60 -16.03
C TYR A 247 -59.67 27.12 -15.55
N THR A 248 -58.98 26.34 -14.72
CA THR A 248 -57.67 26.69 -14.17
C THR A 248 -56.63 25.69 -14.65
N ASP A 249 -55.50 26.16 -15.19
CA ASP A 249 -54.36 25.28 -15.48
C ASP A 249 -53.62 24.96 -14.18
N VAL A 250 -53.61 23.69 -13.80
CA VAL A 250 -52.95 23.15 -12.60
C VAL A 250 -51.84 22.16 -12.96
N THR A 251 -51.33 22.21 -14.20
CA THR A 251 -50.33 21.26 -14.72
C THR A 251 -49.08 21.20 -13.85
N ASP A 252 -48.44 22.35 -13.61
CA ASP A 252 -47.17 22.42 -12.85
C ASP A 252 -47.34 21.91 -11.42
N TYR A 253 -48.46 22.24 -10.79
CA TYR A 253 -48.78 21.82 -9.43
C TYR A 253 -48.93 20.30 -9.33
N VAL A 254 -49.73 19.69 -10.21
CA VAL A 254 -49.96 18.23 -10.23
C VAL A 254 -48.68 17.48 -10.59
N GLN A 255 -47.92 17.96 -11.58
CA GLN A 255 -46.65 17.33 -11.96
C GLN A 255 -45.61 17.36 -10.84
N THR A 256 -45.50 18.48 -10.12
CA THR A 256 -44.58 18.61 -8.98
C THR A 256 -44.96 17.67 -7.83
N GLN A 257 -46.25 17.57 -7.51
CA GLN A 257 -46.77 16.63 -6.52
C GLN A 257 -46.49 15.16 -6.91
N GLU A 258 -46.75 14.79 -8.17
CA GLU A 258 -46.48 13.43 -8.68
C GLU A 258 -44.98 13.11 -8.73
N ALA A 259 -44.14 14.07 -9.10
CA ALA A 259 -42.68 13.92 -9.10
C ALA A 259 -42.16 13.69 -7.67
N LEU A 260 -42.62 14.49 -6.70
CA LEU A 260 -42.26 14.34 -5.29
C LEU A 260 -42.73 12.99 -4.73
N ALA A 261 -43.96 12.58 -5.02
CA ALA A 261 -44.49 11.29 -4.61
C ALA A 261 -43.68 10.12 -5.19
N ARG A 262 -43.32 10.19 -6.48
CA ARG A 262 -42.45 9.20 -7.14
C ARG A 262 -41.06 9.15 -6.51
N GLN A 263 -40.45 10.30 -6.24
CA GLN A 263 -39.13 10.37 -5.62
C GLN A 263 -39.15 9.80 -4.19
N LYS A 264 -40.19 10.12 -3.40
CA LYS A 264 -40.37 9.55 -2.05
C LYS A 264 -40.56 8.04 -2.08
N ALA A 265 -41.38 7.53 -3.01
CA ALA A 265 -41.60 6.10 -3.19
C ALA A 265 -40.32 5.37 -3.63
N MET A 266 -39.53 5.97 -4.54
CA MET A 266 -38.26 5.42 -4.98
C MET A 266 -37.24 5.33 -3.83
N LEU A 267 -37.09 6.39 -3.02
CA LEU A 267 -36.21 6.38 -1.86
C LEU A 267 -36.62 5.33 -0.82
N GLY A 268 -37.93 5.20 -0.55
CA GLY A 268 -38.46 4.15 0.33
C GLY A 268 -38.13 2.75 -0.18
N ALA A 269 -38.38 2.49 -1.47
CA ALA A 269 -38.08 1.19 -2.09
C ALA A 269 -36.59 0.85 -2.04
N LEU A 270 -35.69 1.82 -2.23
CA LEU A 270 -34.25 1.60 -2.12
C LEU A 270 -33.85 1.16 -0.71
N VAL A 271 -34.30 1.90 0.31
CA VAL A 271 -33.98 1.58 1.72
C VAL A 271 -34.54 0.22 2.12
N ASP A 272 -35.73 -0.14 1.63
CA ASP A 272 -36.41 -1.38 1.99
C ASP A 272 -35.76 -2.63 1.37
N ASN A 273 -35.11 -2.49 0.21
CA ASN A 273 -34.45 -3.60 -0.49
C ASN A 273 -32.97 -3.77 -0.13
N ILE A 274 -32.37 -2.84 0.62
CA ILE A 274 -30.99 -3.00 1.10
C ILE A 274 -30.95 -4.13 2.15
N PRO A 275 -30.07 -5.14 1.98
CA PRO A 275 -29.96 -6.26 2.92
C PRO A 275 -29.31 -5.86 4.25
N ASP A 276 -28.54 -4.77 4.25
CA ASP A 276 -27.97 -4.17 5.46
C ASP A 276 -29.09 -3.59 6.33
N ARG A 277 -28.90 -3.66 7.64
CA ARG A 277 -29.87 -3.11 8.60
C ARG A 277 -29.70 -1.61 8.63
N ILE A 278 -30.77 -0.87 8.38
CA ILE A 278 -30.76 0.59 8.34
C ILE A 278 -31.81 1.13 9.30
N TRP A 279 -31.39 2.06 10.15
CA TRP A 279 -32.29 2.81 11.02
C TRP A 279 -31.90 4.29 11.08
N LEU A 280 -32.90 5.14 11.28
CA LEU A 280 -32.72 6.57 11.53
C LEU A 280 -33.30 6.90 12.89
N LYS A 281 -32.57 7.68 13.68
CA LYS A 281 -33.04 8.24 14.96
C LYS A 281 -32.98 9.76 14.94
N ASP A 282 -33.85 10.41 15.70
CA ASP A 282 -33.70 11.84 16.02
C ASP A 282 -32.62 12.07 17.10
N VAL A 283 -32.44 13.34 17.49
CA VAL A 283 -31.47 13.76 18.51
C VAL A 283 -31.73 13.14 19.89
N ASP A 284 -32.98 12.81 20.20
CA ASP A 284 -33.41 12.21 21.46
C ASP A 284 -33.28 10.68 21.45
N GLY A 285 -32.94 10.09 20.29
CA GLY A 285 -32.74 8.66 20.12
C GLY A 285 -34.02 7.89 19.79
N VAL A 286 -35.08 8.59 19.38
CA VAL A 286 -36.34 8.00 18.92
C VAL A 286 -36.18 7.54 17.48
N TYR A 287 -36.56 6.29 17.19
CA TYR A 287 -36.52 5.77 15.83
C TYR A 287 -37.51 6.48 14.92
N LEU A 288 -37.02 7.07 13.84
CA LEU A 288 -37.80 7.68 12.75
C LEU A 288 -37.98 6.73 11.57
N LEU A 289 -37.00 5.85 11.34
CA LEU A 289 -37.01 4.87 10.25
C LEU A 289 -36.39 3.55 10.73
N SER A 290 -36.92 2.45 10.20
CA SER A 290 -36.40 1.09 10.40
C SER A 290 -36.71 0.28 9.15
N ASN A 291 -35.68 -0.14 8.40
CA ASN A 291 -35.88 -0.93 7.18
C ASN A 291 -36.23 -2.40 7.51
N PRO A 292 -36.73 -3.20 6.54
CA PRO A 292 -37.12 -4.60 6.75
C PRO A 292 -36.00 -5.49 7.28
N ALA A 293 -34.73 -5.20 6.95
CA ALA A 293 -33.59 -5.94 7.50
C ALA A 293 -33.42 -5.69 9.01
N HIS A 294 -33.52 -4.43 9.46
CA HIS A 294 -33.47 -4.06 10.87
C HIS A 294 -34.69 -4.61 11.65
N GLN A 295 -35.88 -4.58 11.04
CA GLN A 295 -37.12 -5.17 11.62
C GLN A 295 -36.98 -6.67 11.91
N ARG A 296 -36.48 -7.45 10.94
CA ARG A 296 -36.31 -8.90 11.07
C ARG A 296 -35.37 -9.30 12.20
N GLN A 297 -34.32 -8.51 12.46
CA GLN A 297 -33.39 -8.80 13.56
C GLN A 297 -34.09 -8.83 14.91
N HIS A 298 -34.97 -7.86 15.15
CA HIS A 298 -35.65 -7.72 16.44
C HIS A 298 -36.98 -8.49 16.49
N GLY A 299 -37.44 -9.04 15.36
CA GLY A 299 -38.76 -9.64 15.24
C GLY A 299 -39.90 -8.62 15.43
N LEU A 300 -39.63 -7.33 15.18
CA LEU A 300 -40.55 -6.22 15.41
C LEU A 300 -40.94 -5.56 14.09
N THR A 301 -42.20 -5.16 13.98
CA THR A 301 -42.71 -4.40 12.83
C THR A 301 -42.29 -2.94 12.89
N GLN A 302 -42.29 -2.25 11.74
CA GLN A 302 -42.00 -0.82 11.68
C GLN A 302 -42.86 0.02 12.63
N GLN A 303 -44.16 -0.29 12.75
CA GLN A 303 -45.11 0.41 13.62
C GLN A 303 -44.77 0.26 15.11
N GLN A 304 -44.10 -0.82 15.50
CA GLN A 304 -43.66 -1.04 16.88
C GLN A 304 -42.34 -0.31 17.18
N ILE A 305 -41.47 -0.15 16.18
CA ILE A 305 -40.14 0.45 16.33
C ILE A 305 -40.22 1.98 16.26
N VAL A 306 -40.89 2.53 15.23
CA VAL A 306 -40.94 3.97 14.97
C VAL A 306 -41.68 4.69 16.11
N GLY A 307 -41.14 5.82 16.56
CA GLY A 307 -41.67 6.58 17.69
C GLY A 307 -41.25 6.07 19.07
N ARG A 308 -40.39 5.04 19.14
CA ARG A 308 -39.82 4.52 20.40
C ARG A 308 -38.31 4.69 20.44
N THR A 309 -37.73 4.65 21.64
CA THR A 309 -36.27 4.63 21.85
C THR A 309 -35.78 3.19 21.98
N ALA A 310 -34.48 2.96 21.82
CA ALA A 310 -33.88 1.64 22.04
C ALA A 310 -34.13 1.12 23.46
N GLN A 311 -34.16 2.00 24.46
CA GLN A 311 -34.48 1.67 25.84
C GLN A 311 -35.91 1.14 26.00
N HIS A 312 -36.90 1.77 25.35
CA HIS A 312 -38.28 1.29 25.36
C HIS A 312 -38.46 -0.08 24.68
N LEU A 313 -37.59 -0.43 23.73
CA LEU A 313 -37.69 -1.68 22.95
C LEU A 313 -36.89 -2.84 23.56
N PHE A 314 -35.71 -2.56 24.12
CA PHE A 314 -34.72 -3.57 24.48
C PHE A 314 -34.33 -3.54 25.97
N GLY A 315 -34.95 -2.67 26.77
CA GLY A 315 -34.68 -2.50 28.20
C GLY A 315 -33.40 -1.72 28.49
N ASP A 316 -33.17 -1.43 29.77
CA ASP A 316 -32.12 -0.49 30.22
C ASP A 316 -30.71 -0.92 29.85
N ARG A 317 -30.39 -2.21 29.95
CA ARG A 317 -29.03 -2.72 29.70
C ARG A 317 -28.58 -2.45 28.26
N TYR A 318 -29.38 -2.83 27.26
CA TYR A 318 -29.02 -2.62 25.86
C TYR A 318 -29.36 -1.20 25.39
N GLY A 319 -30.43 -0.60 25.93
CA GLY A 319 -30.85 0.75 25.59
C GLY A 319 -29.80 1.80 25.91
N ASN A 320 -29.16 1.69 27.07
CA ASN A 320 -28.12 2.63 27.50
C ASN A 320 -26.86 2.52 26.64
N ASP A 321 -26.38 1.29 26.39
CA ASP A 321 -25.21 1.06 25.53
C ASP A 321 -25.43 1.61 24.11
N TYR A 322 -26.62 1.37 23.54
CA TYR A 322 -26.97 1.94 22.24
C TYR A 322 -27.03 3.46 22.28
N ARG A 323 -27.61 4.05 23.33
CA ARG A 323 -27.75 5.50 23.46
C ARG A 323 -26.40 6.19 23.64
N GLU A 324 -25.50 5.63 24.43
CA GLU A 324 -24.16 6.15 24.62
C GLU A 324 -23.37 6.15 23.31
N ALA A 325 -23.38 5.02 22.59
CA ALA A 325 -22.74 4.93 21.28
C ALA A 325 -23.40 5.87 20.24
N ASP A 326 -24.71 6.10 20.32
CA ASP A 326 -25.41 7.06 19.47
C ASP A 326 -24.98 8.50 19.77
N LEU A 327 -24.86 8.88 21.05
CA LEU A 327 -24.40 10.21 21.47
C LEU A 327 -22.94 10.48 21.05
N GLN A 328 -22.07 9.49 21.20
CA GLN A 328 -20.68 9.57 20.72
C GLN A 328 -20.63 9.80 19.21
N ALA A 329 -21.44 9.07 18.43
CA ALA A 329 -21.50 9.24 16.98
C ALA A 329 -22.07 10.60 16.57
N MET A 330 -23.09 11.12 17.28
CA MET A 330 -23.65 12.45 17.04
C MET A 330 -22.65 13.59 17.34
N ALA A 331 -21.76 13.40 18.31
CA ALA A 331 -20.70 14.36 18.65
C ALA A 331 -19.55 14.35 17.63
N SER A 332 -19.39 13.25 16.88
CA SER A 332 -18.34 13.12 15.85
C SER A 332 -18.66 13.91 14.58
N LEU A 333 -17.61 14.39 13.90
CA LEU A 333 -17.68 14.93 12.54
C LEU A 333 -17.43 13.85 11.47
N ALA A 334 -16.87 12.70 11.87
CA ALA A 334 -16.59 11.57 10.99
C ALA A 334 -17.51 10.38 11.32
N PRO A 335 -17.84 9.51 10.34
CA PRO A 335 -18.53 8.25 10.59
C PRO A 335 -17.80 7.41 11.63
N MET A 336 -18.53 6.93 12.65
CA MET A 336 -18.00 5.90 13.55
C MET A 336 -18.21 4.54 12.91
N VAL A 337 -17.12 3.78 12.75
CA VAL A 337 -17.14 2.43 12.18
C VAL A 337 -16.49 1.48 13.17
N TYR A 338 -17.19 0.41 13.55
CA TYR A 338 -16.67 -0.62 14.44
C TYR A 338 -17.30 -1.97 14.14
N GLU A 339 -16.57 -3.04 14.48
CA GLU A 339 -17.09 -4.40 14.41
C GLU A 339 -17.69 -4.79 15.76
N ASP A 340 -18.83 -5.46 15.74
CA ASP A 340 -19.47 -6.05 16.92
C ASP A 340 -19.90 -7.49 16.62
N ARG A 341 -20.08 -8.28 17.67
CA ARG A 341 -20.53 -9.67 17.57
C ARG A 341 -21.84 -9.86 18.33
N LEU A 342 -22.82 -10.40 17.63
CA LEU A 342 -24.04 -10.89 18.24
C LEU A 342 -23.89 -12.38 18.48
N VAL A 343 -24.09 -12.82 19.73
CA VAL A 343 -24.15 -14.23 20.08
C VAL A 343 -25.61 -14.61 20.27
N ASP A 344 -26.11 -15.48 19.42
CA ASP A 344 -27.42 -16.09 19.58
C ASP A 344 -27.39 -16.99 20.83
N ARG A 345 -28.26 -16.70 21.81
CA ARG A 345 -28.24 -17.36 23.12
C ARG A 345 -28.80 -18.78 23.09
N GLU A 346 -29.62 -19.12 22.11
CA GLU A 346 -30.26 -20.44 22.02
C GLU A 346 -29.41 -21.42 21.21
N THR A 347 -28.81 -20.93 20.12
CA THR A 347 -28.00 -21.75 19.21
C THR A 347 -26.50 -21.65 19.47
N GLY A 348 -26.06 -20.66 20.24
CA GLY A 348 -24.64 -20.34 20.45
C GLY A 348 -23.95 -19.80 19.20
N THR A 349 -24.68 -19.54 18.12
CA THR A 349 -24.10 -19.06 16.86
C THR A 349 -23.65 -17.61 16.98
N VAL A 350 -22.45 -17.32 16.47
CA VAL A 350 -21.87 -15.97 16.48
C VAL A 350 -22.06 -15.36 15.09
N GLN A 351 -22.69 -14.19 15.06
CA GLN A 351 -22.80 -13.33 13.90
C GLN A 351 -21.93 -12.09 14.10
N TYR A 352 -21.23 -11.68 13.06
CA TYR A 352 -20.36 -10.50 13.07
C TYR A 352 -21.01 -9.38 12.25
N PHE A 353 -21.04 -8.18 12.81
CA PHE A 353 -21.58 -7.00 12.16
C PHE A 353 -20.54 -5.89 12.09
N GLU A 354 -20.45 -5.24 10.95
CA GLU A 354 -19.79 -3.95 10.80
C GLU A 354 -20.85 -2.87 10.97
N LEU A 355 -20.74 -2.06 12.03
CA LEU A 355 -21.66 -0.99 12.34
C LEU A 355 -21.07 0.34 11.89
N VAL A 356 -21.86 1.11 11.15
CA VAL A 356 -21.57 2.47 10.74
C VAL A 356 -22.61 3.39 11.33
N LYS A 357 -22.18 4.38 12.11
CA LYS A 357 -23.03 5.42 12.71
C LYS A 357 -22.60 6.79 12.22
N VAL A 358 -23.54 7.53 11.62
CA VAL A 358 -23.29 8.84 11.01
C VAL A 358 -24.26 9.86 11.59
N ALA A 359 -23.71 10.97 12.12
CA ALA A 359 -24.51 12.12 12.52
C ALA A 359 -25.15 12.77 11.29
N MET A 360 -26.48 12.91 11.30
CA MET A 360 -27.20 13.66 10.28
C MET A 360 -27.20 15.13 10.69
N ARG A 361 -26.87 16.03 9.74
CA ARG A 361 -26.79 17.47 10.00
C ARG A 361 -27.62 18.26 8.97
N ASP A 362 -28.17 19.39 9.40
CA ASP A 362 -28.84 20.33 8.50
C ASP A 362 -27.84 21.23 7.74
N GLU A 363 -28.34 22.12 6.88
CA GLU A 363 -27.52 23.08 6.12
C GLU A 363 -26.73 24.05 7.01
N ALA A 364 -27.15 24.26 8.26
CA ALA A 364 -26.47 25.08 9.25
C ALA A 364 -25.44 24.29 10.10
N GLY A 365 -25.31 22.98 9.88
CA GLY A 365 -24.38 22.10 10.59
C GLY A 365 -24.89 21.53 11.92
N HIS A 366 -26.14 21.83 12.30
CA HIS A 366 -26.74 21.29 13.53
C HIS A 366 -27.08 19.81 13.35
N CYS A 367 -26.79 19.01 14.37
CA CYS A 367 -27.17 17.60 14.38
C CYS A 367 -28.70 17.46 14.44
N THR A 368 -29.29 16.81 13.44
CA THR A 368 -30.73 16.54 13.36
C THR A 368 -31.08 15.10 13.73
N GLY A 369 -30.07 14.23 13.84
CA GLY A 369 -30.27 12.84 14.20
C GLY A 369 -29.08 11.94 13.87
N LEU A 370 -29.32 10.64 13.79
CA LEU A 370 -28.31 9.63 13.53
C LEU A 370 -28.81 8.58 12.53
N LEU A 371 -28.04 8.36 11.48
CA LEU A 371 -28.19 7.22 10.59
C LEU A 371 -27.28 6.09 11.05
N GLY A 372 -27.87 4.92 11.32
CA GLY A 372 -27.14 3.71 11.65
C GLY A 372 -27.32 2.65 10.57
N ILE A 373 -26.21 2.01 10.22
CA ILE A 373 -26.15 0.90 9.28
C ILE A 373 -25.41 -0.26 9.96
N ALA A 374 -25.95 -1.47 9.90
CA ALA A 374 -25.24 -2.67 10.32
C ALA A 374 -25.20 -3.70 9.19
N ARG A 375 -23.99 -4.01 8.73
CA ARG A 375 -23.71 -4.98 7.67
C ARG A 375 -23.26 -6.31 8.26
N ASP A 376 -23.85 -7.41 7.82
CA ASP A 376 -23.40 -8.74 8.22
C ASP A 376 -22.08 -9.08 7.51
N ILE A 377 -21.03 -9.29 8.30
CA ILE A 377 -19.68 -9.66 7.83
C ILE A 377 -19.31 -11.09 8.26
N THR A 378 -20.27 -11.89 8.71
CA THR A 378 -20.04 -13.25 9.23
C THR A 378 -19.39 -14.15 8.18
N ALA A 379 -19.89 -14.12 6.94
CA ALA A 379 -19.31 -14.90 5.84
C ALA A 379 -17.86 -14.48 5.55
N ARG A 380 -17.58 -13.17 5.55
CA ARG A 380 -16.22 -12.62 5.38
C ARG A 380 -15.28 -13.14 6.45
N LYS A 381 -15.67 -13.06 7.73
CA LYS A 381 -14.88 -13.53 8.87
C LYS A 381 -14.63 -15.04 8.85
N ARG A 382 -15.59 -15.84 8.37
CA ARG A 382 -15.40 -17.30 8.20
C ARG A 382 -14.34 -17.60 7.14
N VAL A 383 -14.44 -16.96 5.97
CA VAL A 383 -13.46 -17.13 4.89
C VAL A 383 -12.06 -16.68 5.34
N GLU A 384 -11.97 -15.56 6.06
CA GLU A 384 -10.71 -15.07 6.62
C GLU A 384 -10.09 -16.08 7.61
N ALA A 385 -10.90 -16.63 8.52
CA ALA A 385 -10.45 -17.64 9.47
C ALA A 385 -10.02 -18.95 8.77
N GLU A 386 -10.77 -19.40 7.76
CA GLU A 386 -10.41 -20.57 6.95
C GLU A 386 -9.09 -20.34 6.20
N LEU A 387 -8.87 -19.15 5.66
CA LEU A 387 -7.63 -18.80 4.96
C LEU A 387 -6.43 -18.79 5.92
N ILE A 388 -6.59 -18.21 7.11
CA ILE A 388 -5.55 -18.22 8.16
C ILE A 388 -5.24 -19.66 8.57
N ALA A 389 -6.27 -20.48 8.83
CA ALA A 389 -6.09 -21.88 9.19
C ALA A 389 -5.40 -22.68 8.08
N ALA A 390 -5.76 -22.45 6.81
CA ALA A 390 -5.12 -23.09 5.67
C ALA A 390 -3.64 -22.70 5.53
N ARG A 391 -3.30 -21.42 5.74
CA ARG A 391 -1.92 -20.93 5.76
C ARG A 391 -1.13 -21.57 6.91
N ASP A 392 -1.68 -21.52 8.11
CA ASP A 392 -1.00 -22.05 9.30
C ASP A 392 -0.80 -23.57 9.20
N ALA A 393 -1.74 -24.30 8.58
CA ALA A 393 -1.59 -25.72 8.26
C ALA A 393 -0.49 -25.97 7.21
N ALA A 394 -0.37 -25.13 6.19
CA ALA A 394 0.72 -25.22 5.20
C ALA A 394 2.10 -24.95 5.85
N ASP A 395 2.18 -23.99 6.75
CA ASP A 395 3.42 -23.62 7.44
C ASP A 395 3.80 -24.61 8.56
N ALA A 396 2.83 -25.32 9.15
CA ALA A 396 3.08 -26.32 10.19
C ALA A 396 3.94 -27.49 9.68
N GLY A 397 3.67 -27.96 8.46
CA GLY A 397 4.45 -29.05 7.83
C GLY A 397 5.92 -28.67 7.61
N ASN A 398 6.17 -27.43 7.17
CA ASN A 398 7.53 -26.94 6.94
C ASN A 398 8.31 -26.74 8.25
N ARG A 399 7.65 -26.21 9.29
CA ARG A 399 8.25 -26.06 10.62
C ARG A 399 8.58 -27.41 11.26
N ALA A 400 7.64 -28.36 11.24
CA ALA A 400 7.88 -29.71 11.73
C ALA A 400 9.04 -30.42 10.99
N LYS A 401 9.14 -30.24 9.67
CA LYS A 401 10.26 -30.76 8.86
C LYS A 401 11.59 -30.12 9.27
N ALA A 402 11.61 -28.80 9.50
CA ALA A 402 12.81 -28.07 9.92
C ALA A 402 13.29 -28.49 11.33
N ASP A 403 12.37 -28.59 12.29
CA ASP A 403 12.67 -28.99 13.68
C ASP A 403 13.14 -30.45 13.74
N PHE A 404 12.49 -31.34 12.99
CA PHE A 404 12.93 -32.73 12.86
C PHE A 404 14.37 -32.82 12.34
N LEU A 405 14.71 -32.06 11.30
CA LEU A 405 16.05 -32.06 10.73
C LEU A 405 17.08 -31.42 11.65
N ALA A 406 16.73 -30.35 12.36
CA ALA A 406 17.59 -29.74 13.37
C ALA A 406 17.93 -30.74 14.49
N ASN A 407 16.95 -31.48 15.00
CA ASN A 407 17.17 -32.50 16.03
C ASN A 407 18.01 -33.67 15.50
N MET A 408 17.70 -34.17 14.30
CA MET A 408 18.49 -35.21 13.63
C MET A 408 19.95 -34.80 13.40
N SER A 409 20.22 -33.50 13.16
CA SER A 409 21.60 -33.02 13.07
C SER A 409 22.41 -33.34 14.32
N HIS A 410 21.86 -33.05 15.49
CA HIS A 410 22.58 -33.21 16.76
C HIS A 410 22.71 -34.69 17.14
N GLU A 411 21.66 -35.48 16.88
CA GLU A 411 21.62 -36.92 17.09
C GLU A 411 22.64 -37.68 16.22
N ILE A 412 22.95 -37.20 15.01
CA ILE A 412 23.95 -37.83 14.13
C ILE A 412 25.36 -37.23 14.33
N ARG A 413 25.47 -35.91 14.60
CA ARG A 413 26.75 -35.24 14.81
C ARG A 413 27.50 -35.80 16.02
N THR A 414 26.80 -36.07 17.10
CA THR A 414 27.39 -36.56 18.37
C THR A 414 28.11 -37.90 18.22
N PRO A 415 27.49 -38.98 17.72
CA PRO A 415 28.19 -40.25 17.53
C PRO A 415 29.30 -40.14 16.48
N MET A 416 29.13 -39.34 15.42
CA MET A 416 30.16 -39.17 14.40
C MET A 416 31.41 -38.47 14.89
N ASN A 417 31.25 -37.44 15.70
CA ASN A 417 32.37 -36.74 16.32
C ASN A 417 33.11 -37.63 17.32
N ALA A 418 32.41 -38.52 18.03
CA ALA A 418 33.05 -39.53 18.87
C ALA A 418 33.89 -40.52 18.02
N VAL A 419 33.37 -41.00 16.88
CA VAL A 419 34.14 -41.86 15.96
C VAL A 419 35.40 -41.16 15.43
N ILE A 420 35.29 -39.89 15.02
CA ILE A 420 36.43 -39.10 14.55
C ILE A 420 37.44 -38.91 15.70
N GLY A 421 36.99 -38.48 16.87
CA GLY A 421 37.86 -38.28 18.04
C GLY A 421 38.59 -39.55 18.48
N MET A 422 37.90 -40.71 18.45
CA MET A 422 38.53 -42.00 18.75
C MET A 422 39.54 -42.41 17.68
N SER A 423 39.28 -42.11 16.40
CA SER A 423 40.25 -42.35 15.34
C SER A 423 41.49 -41.46 15.45
N ASP A 424 41.33 -40.19 15.84
CA ASP A 424 42.44 -39.27 16.10
C ASP A 424 43.32 -39.78 17.26
N LEU A 425 42.69 -40.25 18.34
CA LEU A 425 43.40 -40.82 19.48
C LEU A 425 44.14 -42.11 19.10
N LEU A 426 43.53 -42.98 18.29
CA LEU A 426 44.20 -44.19 17.78
C LEU A 426 45.44 -43.82 16.96
N LEU A 427 45.35 -42.82 16.08
CA LEU A 427 46.48 -42.36 15.26
C LEU A 427 47.65 -41.78 16.07
N GLN A 428 47.41 -41.40 17.33
CA GLN A 428 48.46 -40.94 18.25
C GLN A 428 49.14 -42.06 19.04
N THR A 429 48.70 -43.32 18.87
CA THR A 429 49.31 -44.50 19.49
C THR A 429 50.28 -45.21 18.55
N PRO A 430 51.16 -46.11 19.05
CA PRO A 430 51.99 -46.93 18.20
C PRO A 430 51.12 -47.91 17.38
N LEU A 431 50.93 -47.62 16.10
CA LEU A 431 50.16 -48.45 15.17
C LEU A 431 51.09 -49.11 14.15
N THR A 432 50.71 -50.29 13.67
CA THR A 432 51.29 -50.86 12.45
C THR A 432 50.81 -50.07 11.22
N ALA A 433 51.54 -50.11 10.10
CA ALA A 433 51.17 -49.38 8.88
C ALA A 433 49.73 -49.68 8.41
N GLN A 434 49.30 -50.93 8.53
CA GLN A 434 47.94 -51.36 8.18
C GLN A 434 46.87 -50.84 9.16
N GLN A 435 47.17 -50.76 10.46
CA GLN A 435 46.26 -50.19 11.46
C GLN A 435 46.15 -48.67 11.33
N GLN A 436 47.26 -48.00 11.00
CA GLN A 436 47.26 -46.57 10.70
C GLN A 436 46.39 -46.26 9.48
N GLU A 437 46.52 -47.04 8.40
CA GLU A 437 45.67 -46.92 7.22
C GLU A 437 44.18 -47.10 7.56
N PHE A 438 43.82 -48.11 8.38
CA PHE A 438 42.43 -48.28 8.83
C PHE A 438 41.91 -47.11 9.66
N ALA A 439 42.72 -46.58 10.58
CA ALA A 439 42.33 -45.43 11.39
C ALA A 439 42.19 -44.15 10.56
N GLU A 440 43.05 -43.93 9.56
CA GLU A 440 42.94 -42.84 8.59
C GLU A 440 41.68 -42.96 7.72
N ILE A 441 41.32 -44.18 7.30
CA ILE A 441 40.09 -44.44 6.54
C ILE A 441 38.85 -44.14 7.41
N ILE A 442 38.82 -44.59 8.67
CA ILE A 442 37.71 -44.33 9.60
C ILE A 442 37.56 -42.82 9.82
N ARG A 443 38.66 -42.11 10.06
CA ARG A 443 38.67 -40.65 10.25
C ARG A 443 38.10 -39.93 9.03
N THR A 444 38.66 -40.22 7.85
CA THR A 444 38.28 -39.57 6.58
C THR A 444 36.82 -39.87 6.22
N SER A 445 36.36 -41.09 6.48
CA SER A 445 34.95 -41.47 6.26
C SER A 445 34.02 -40.74 7.22
N GLY A 446 34.43 -40.57 8.47
CA GLY A 446 33.67 -39.82 9.47
C GLY A 446 33.55 -38.33 9.13
N GLU A 447 34.66 -37.69 8.75
CA GLU A 447 34.69 -36.31 8.29
C GLU A 447 33.79 -36.10 7.05
N THR A 448 33.84 -37.04 6.10
CA THR A 448 33.02 -37.00 4.88
C THR A 448 31.52 -37.10 5.20
N LEU A 449 31.12 -38.02 6.09
CA LEU A 449 29.72 -38.17 6.48
C LEU A 449 29.20 -36.93 7.22
N LEU A 450 30.02 -36.34 8.10
CA LEU A 450 29.66 -35.13 8.83
C LEU A 450 29.46 -33.95 7.87
N ALA A 451 30.34 -33.80 6.86
CA ALA A 451 30.20 -32.79 5.82
C ALA A 451 28.91 -33.00 4.99
N LEU A 452 28.58 -34.26 4.67
CA LEU A 452 27.35 -34.65 3.98
C LEU A 452 26.09 -34.24 4.75
N ILE A 453 26.05 -34.57 6.05
CA ILE A 453 24.91 -34.26 6.92
C ILE A 453 24.74 -32.74 7.04
N ASN A 454 25.83 -32.02 7.33
CA ASN A 454 25.80 -30.56 7.41
C ASN A 454 25.29 -29.95 6.09
N GLY A 455 25.72 -30.47 4.93
CA GLY A 455 25.22 -30.02 3.63
C GLY A 455 23.72 -30.25 3.41
N ILE A 456 23.16 -31.39 3.86
CA ILE A 456 21.72 -31.67 3.79
C ILE A 456 20.92 -30.73 4.70
N LEU A 457 21.45 -30.44 5.88
CA LEU A 457 20.79 -29.56 6.85
C LEU A 457 20.81 -28.10 6.42
N ASP A 458 21.97 -27.62 5.95
CA ASP A 458 22.09 -26.31 5.32
C ASP A 458 21.08 -26.19 4.19
N PHE A 459 21.01 -27.19 3.30
CA PHE A 459 20.02 -27.22 2.22
C PHE A 459 18.59 -27.12 2.74
N SER A 460 18.24 -27.86 3.80
CA SER A 460 16.89 -27.82 4.36
C SER A 460 16.54 -26.49 5.03
N ARG A 461 17.48 -25.86 5.74
CA ARG A 461 17.26 -24.53 6.37
C ARG A 461 17.05 -23.45 5.33
N ILE A 462 17.77 -23.57 4.22
CA ILE A 462 17.66 -22.71 3.05
C ILE A 462 16.32 -22.91 2.30
N GLU A 463 15.81 -24.15 2.25
CA GLU A 463 14.52 -24.48 1.64
C GLU A 463 13.34 -23.94 2.46
N SER A 464 13.41 -24.04 3.79
CA SER A 464 12.37 -23.58 4.71
C SER A 464 12.36 -22.07 4.96
N GLY A 465 13.33 -21.32 4.44
CA GLY A 465 13.41 -19.86 4.59
C GLY A 465 13.91 -19.39 5.97
N HIS A 466 14.44 -20.29 6.80
CA HIS A 466 14.97 -19.99 8.14
C HIS A 466 16.46 -19.63 8.15
N LEU A 467 17.05 -19.31 7.00
CA LEU A 467 18.44 -18.83 6.93
C LEU A 467 18.45 -17.30 6.94
N GLU A 468 18.93 -16.71 8.03
CA GLU A 468 19.23 -15.28 8.10
C GLU A 468 20.65 -15.03 7.57
N LEU A 469 20.80 -13.98 6.75
CA LEU A 469 22.08 -13.57 6.17
C LEU A 469 22.71 -12.47 7.03
N GLU A 470 23.99 -12.63 7.35
CA GLU A 470 24.76 -11.58 7.99
C GLU A 470 25.18 -10.50 6.96
N CYS A 471 25.30 -9.25 7.40
CA CYS A 471 25.77 -8.15 6.56
C CYS A 471 26.84 -7.37 7.33
N LEU A 472 28.07 -7.88 7.30
CA LEU A 472 29.21 -7.34 8.04
C LEU A 472 30.35 -6.96 7.08
N PRO A 473 31.24 -6.02 7.45
CA PRO A 473 32.48 -5.77 6.70
C PRO A 473 33.37 -7.02 6.66
N MET A 474 33.75 -7.46 5.47
CA MET A 474 34.58 -8.65 5.25
C MET A 474 35.69 -8.40 4.23
N ASP A 475 36.90 -8.87 4.53
CA ASP A 475 38.05 -8.85 3.60
C ASP A 475 37.89 -9.98 2.55
N LEU A 476 37.76 -9.59 1.28
CA LEU A 476 37.58 -10.54 0.18
C LEU A 476 38.79 -11.45 -0.05
N VAL A 477 40.00 -10.94 0.20
CA VAL A 477 41.24 -11.71 0.04
C VAL A 477 41.30 -12.79 1.09
N GLU A 478 41.04 -12.45 2.36
CA GLU A 478 41.01 -13.43 3.45
C GLU A 478 39.91 -14.48 3.24
N CYS A 479 38.73 -14.06 2.77
CA CYS A 479 37.64 -14.96 2.46
C CYS A 479 38.01 -15.99 1.37
N LEU A 480 38.62 -15.52 0.27
CA LEU A 480 39.04 -16.37 -0.84
C LEU A 480 40.23 -17.27 -0.46
N GLU A 481 41.26 -16.74 0.19
CA GLU A 481 42.42 -17.53 0.65
C GLU A 481 41.98 -18.63 1.62
N GLY A 482 41.04 -18.34 2.53
CA GLY A 482 40.46 -19.35 3.41
C GLY A 482 39.75 -20.48 2.67
N ALA A 483 39.14 -20.21 1.51
CA ALA A 483 38.55 -21.26 0.66
C ALA A 483 39.59 -22.06 -0.14
N LEU A 484 40.67 -21.40 -0.57
CA LEU A 484 41.80 -22.06 -1.24
C LEU A 484 42.55 -23.00 -0.29
N ASP A 485 42.78 -22.58 0.96
CA ASP A 485 43.49 -23.37 1.98
C ASP A 485 42.86 -24.75 2.23
N VAL A 486 41.53 -24.84 2.20
CA VAL A 486 40.80 -26.10 2.34
C VAL A 486 41.10 -27.07 1.18
N ASN A 487 41.40 -26.56 -0.01
CA ASN A 487 41.57 -27.34 -1.24
C ASN A 487 43.04 -27.51 -1.67
N CYS A 488 43.98 -26.78 -1.04
CA CYS A 488 45.41 -26.81 -1.34
C CYS A 488 46.03 -28.21 -1.28
N GLY A 489 45.65 -29.02 -0.28
CA GLY A 489 46.16 -30.39 -0.13
C GLY A 489 45.80 -31.28 -1.32
N ALA A 490 44.51 -31.32 -1.67
CA ALA A 490 44.01 -32.12 -2.78
C ALA A 490 44.56 -31.66 -4.15
N ALA A 491 44.69 -30.34 -4.35
CA ALA A 491 45.33 -29.80 -5.54
C ALA A 491 46.81 -30.22 -5.63
N ARG A 492 47.54 -30.18 -4.52
CA ARG A 492 48.94 -30.58 -4.43
C ARG A 492 49.16 -32.06 -4.70
N ASP A 493 48.30 -32.93 -4.17
CA ASP A 493 48.41 -34.38 -4.39
C ASP A 493 48.21 -34.74 -5.87
N LYS A 494 47.47 -33.91 -6.62
CA LYS A 494 47.31 -34.02 -8.07
C LYS A 494 48.32 -33.22 -8.89
N GLY A 495 49.17 -32.40 -8.25
CA GLY A 495 50.11 -31.51 -8.92
C GLY A 495 49.43 -30.41 -9.76
N LEU A 496 48.27 -29.91 -9.33
CA LEU A 496 47.54 -28.84 -10.00
C LEU A 496 48.03 -27.46 -9.55
N ASP A 497 48.10 -26.52 -10.49
CA ASP A 497 48.30 -25.11 -10.17
C ASP A 497 46.97 -24.48 -9.72
N LEU A 498 46.94 -23.95 -8.50
CA LEU A 498 45.79 -23.27 -7.94
C LEU A 498 46.09 -21.77 -7.86
N LEU A 499 45.42 -21.01 -8.72
CA LEU A 499 45.69 -19.59 -8.97
C LEU A 499 44.43 -18.76 -8.69
N TYR A 500 44.63 -17.47 -8.38
CA TYR A 500 43.51 -16.53 -8.34
C TYR A 500 43.89 -15.14 -8.82
N TRP A 501 42.89 -14.37 -9.21
CA TRP A 501 43.02 -13.03 -9.78
C TRP A 501 41.91 -12.13 -9.22
N ILE A 502 42.29 -10.93 -8.75
CA ILE A 502 41.33 -9.91 -8.28
C ILE A 502 41.65 -8.61 -9.00
N ASP A 503 40.68 -8.10 -9.77
CA ASP A 503 40.82 -6.83 -10.51
C ASP A 503 40.97 -5.63 -9.57
N ASP A 504 41.71 -4.60 -10.01
CA ASP A 504 42.02 -3.41 -9.19
C ASP A 504 40.76 -2.60 -8.82
N ALA A 505 39.69 -2.73 -9.59
CA ALA A 505 38.40 -2.09 -9.33
C ALA A 505 37.62 -2.76 -8.17
N VAL A 506 38.02 -3.95 -7.73
CA VAL A 506 37.34 -4.68 -6.64
C VAL A 506 37.75 -4.08 -5.29
N PRO A 507 36.80 -3.60 -4.47
CA PRO A 507 37.09 -3.15 -3.11
C PRO A 507 37.68 -4.28 -2.27
N ARG A 508 38.69 -3.99 -1.45
CA ARG A 508 39.29 -4.99 -0.54
C ARG A 508 38.27 -5.51 0.49
N THR A 509 37.44 -4.61 1.00
CA THR A 509 36.41 -4.91 1.99
C THR A 509 35.03 -4.65 1.42
N ILE A 510 34.13 -5.62 1.52
CA ILE A 510 32.72 -5.49 1.12
C ILE A 510 31.81 -5.79 2.31
N LEU A 511 30.55 -5.36 2.22
CA LEU A 511 29.50 -5.77 3.16
C LEU A 511 28.84 -7.05 2.68
N GLY A 512 28.78 -8.07 3.55
CA GLY A 512 28.10 -9.33 3.26
C GLY A 512 28.35 -10.41 4.31
N ASP A 513 27.98 -11.63 3.96
CA ASP A 513 28.18 -12.82 4.79
C ASP A 513 29.44 -13.58 4.33
N ALA A 514 30.52 -13.45 5.10
CA ALA A 514 31.81 -14.08 4.79
C ALA A 514 31.72 -15.61 4.80
N THR A 515 30.89 -16.18 5.67
CA THR A 515 30.73 -17.63 5.82
C THR A 515 30.06 -18.22 4.59
N ARG A 516 28.97 -17.59 4.11
CA ARG A 516 28.24 -18.05 2.92
C ARG A 516 29.02 -17.83 1.63
N LEU A 517 29.72 -16.70 1.50
CA LEU A 517 30.57 -16.48 0.33
C LEU A 517 31.75 -17.47 0.29
N ARG A 518 32.40 -17.74 1.43
CA ARG A 518 33.44 -18.78 1.54
C ARG A 518 32.90 -20.15 1.18
N GLN A 519 31.68 -20.49 1.62
CA GLN A 519 31.01 -21.75 1.28
C GLN A 519 30.80 -21.89 -0.24
N ILE A 520 30.42 -20.82 -0.93
CA ILE A 520 30.32 -20.79 -2.40
C ILE A 520 31.70 -21.07 -3.02
N PHE A 521 32.76 -20.37 -2.60
CA PHE A 521 34.11 -20.60 -3.12
C PHE A 521 34.60 -22.02 -2.88
N VAL A 522 34.47 -22.55 -1.66
CA VAL A 522 34.91 -23.91 -1.33
C VAL A 522 34.22 -24.94 -2.23
N ASN A 523 32.91 -24.82 -2.45
CA ASN A 523 32.17 -25.75 -3.30
C ASN A 523 32.59 -25.68 -4.77
N LEU A 524 32.82 -24.48 -5.31
CA LEU A 524 33.24 -24.31 -6.70
C LEU A 524 34.69 -24.77 -6.91
N ILE A 525 35.61 -24.38 -6.02
CA ILE A 525 37.03 -24.76 -6.10
C ILE A 525 37.20 -26.28 -5.89
N SER A 526 36.48 -26.88 -4.93
CA SER A 526 36.54 -28.32 -4.70
C SER A 526 36.07 -29.11 -5.92
N ASN A 527 35.00 -28.66 -6.59
CA ASN A 527 34.56 -29.25 -7.85
C ASN A 527 35.64 -29.12 -8.95
N ALA A 528 36.21 -27.93 -9.13
CA ALA A 528 37.28 -27.69 -10.11
C ALA A 528 38.50 -28.60 -9.88
N VAL A 529 38.99 -28.70 -8.64
CA VAL A 529 40.10 -29.58 -8.25
C VAL A 529 39.73 -31.05 -8.45
N LYS A 530 38.49 -31.44 -8.16
CA LYS A 530 38.02 -32.82 -8.30
C LYS A 530 38.03 -33.29 -9.75
N PHE A 531 37.54 -32.46 -10.69
CA PHE A 531 37.38 -32.82 -12.11
C PHE A 531 38.59 -32.48 -12.99
N THR A 532 39.63 -31.86 -12.43
CA THR A 532 40.91 -31.63 -13.09
C THR A 532 41.91 -32.71 -12.69
N ALA A 533 42.51 -33.37 -13.67
CA ALA A 533 43.53 -34.40 -13.45
C ALA A 533 44.95 -33.83 -13.52
N ARG A 534 45.20 -32.91 -14.47
CA ARG A 534 46.44 -32.16 -14.67
C ARG A 534 46.08 -30.77 -15.23
N GLY A 535 46.92 -29.78 -14.98
CA GLY A 535 46.71 -28.40 -15.41
C GLY A 535 46.42 -27.49 -14.23
N GLU A 536 45.44 -26.60 -14.36
CA GLU A 536 45.24 -25.50 -13.43
C GLU A 536 43.76 -25.23 -13.09
N VAL A 537 43.58 -24.60 -11.93
CA VAL A 537 42.32 -24.04 -11.46
C VAL A 537 42.55 -22.57 -11.13
N CYS A 538 41.80 -21.68 -11.77
CA CYS A 538 41.92 -20.23 -11.62
C CYS A 538 40.62 -19.61 -11.10
N VAL A 539 40.70 -18.84 -10.02
CA VAL A 539 39.58 -18.01 -9.53
C VAL A 539 39.76 -16.58 -9.99
N HIS A 540 38.76 -15.94 -10.60
CA HIS A 540 38.82 -14.53 -10.99
C HIS A 540 37.69 -13.74 -10.32
N LEU A 541 38.02 -12.57 -9.75
CA LEU A 541 37.08 -11.62 -9.16
C LEU A 541 37.16 -10.27 -9.90
N GLY A 542 36.01 -9.75 -10.30
CA GLY A 542 35.84 -8.44 -10.95
C GLY A 542 34.73 -7.61 -10.30
N TRP A 543 34.67 -6.32 -10.64
CA TRP A 543 33.69 -5.37 -10.08
C TRP A 543 32.99 -4.62 -11.21
N ARG A 544 31.66 -4.56 -11.19
CA ARG A 544 30.86 -3.88 -12.22
C ARG A 544 29.67 -3.16 -11.59
N GLN A 545 29.24 -2.05 -12.19
CA GLN A 545 27.96 -1.43 -11.83
C GLN A 545 26.80 -2.22 -12.46
N GLY A 546 25.84 -2.64 -11.64
CA GLY A 546 24.59 -3.26 -12.12
C GLY A 546 23.68 -2.26 -12.83
N GLY A 547 22.74 -2.76 -13.64
CA GLY A 547 21.77 -1.92 -14.35
C GLY A 547 20.89 -1.07 -13.42
N ASP A 548 20.72 -1.53 -12.18
CA ASP A 548 19.88 -0.89 -11.16
C ASP A 548 20.68 0.08 -10.26
N GLY A 549 21.96 0.34 -10.59
CA GLY A 549 22.87 1.20 -9.83
C GLY A 549 23.50 0.54 -8.58
N VAL A 550 23.19 -0.72 -8.31
CA VAL A 550 23.84 -1.51 -7.25
C VAL A 550 25.13 -2.15 -7.80
N PRO A 551 26.28 -2.00 -7.12
CA PRO A 551 27.51 -2.66 -7.55
C PRO A 551 27.41 -4.19 -7.46
N LEU A 552 28.05 -4.88 -8.39
CA LEU A 552 28.08 -6.33 -8.54
C LEU A 552 29.52 -6.83 -8.44
N LEU A 553 29.77 -7.76 -7.52
CA LEU A 553 30.96 -8.61 -7.52
C LEU A 553 30.75 -9.73 -8.54
N LEU A 554 31.64 -9.81 -9.51
CA LEU A 554 31.68 -10.87 -10.52
C LEU A 554 32.73 -11.88 -10.09
N GLY A 555 32.34 -13.13 -9.88
CA GLY A 555 33.28 -14.21 -9.58
C GLY A 555 33.27 -15.28 -10.65
N SER A 556 34.42 -15.86 -10.96
CA SER A 556 34.51 -17.05 -11.81
C SER A 556 35.54 -18.04 -11.30
N VAL A 557 35.23 -19.33 -11.39
CA VAL A 557 36.13 -20.44 -11.08
C VAL A 557 36.28 -21.27 -12.34
N ARG A 558 37.47 -21.21 -12.94
CA ARG A 558 37.83 -21.89 -14.17
C ARG A 558 38.73 -23.07 -13.87
N ASP A 559 38.49 -24.20 -14.53
CA ASP A 559 39.30 -25.40 -14.49
C ASP A 559 39.66 -25.87 -15.90
N THR A 560 40.80 -26.57 -16.05
CA THR A 560 41.23 -27.20 -17.31
C THR A 560 40.92 -28.70 -17.34
N GLY A 561 39.85 -29.13 -16.65
CA GLY A 561 39.48 -30.52 -16.49
C GLY A 561 38.71 -31.11 -17.67
N ILE A 562 37.93 -32.16 -17.40
CA ILE A 562 37.20 -32.94 -18.43
C ILE A 562 36.13 -32.15 -19.18
N GLY A 563 35.70 -31.00 -18.66
CA GLY A 563 34.56 -30.25 -19.20
C GLY A 563 33.22 -30.98 -19.06
N ILE A 564 32.14 -30.32 -19.46
CA ILE A 564 30.76 -30.78 -19.29
C ILE A 564 30.03 -30.66 -20.64
N ALA A 565 29.33 -31.72 -21.03
CA ALA A 565 28.54 -31.74 -22.26
C ALA A 565 27.28 -30.86 -22.14
N VAL A 566 26.87 -30.22 -23.24
CA VAL A 566 25.79 -29.22 -23.29
C VAL A 566 24.45 -29.78 -22.82
N ASP A 567 24.16 -31.05 -23.13
CA ASP A 567 22.95 -31.78 -22.72
C ASP A 567 22.84 -32.00 -21.20
N ARG A 568 23.94 -31.78 -20.46
CA ARG A 568 24.00 -31.99 -19.01
C ARG A 568 24.01 -30.69 -18.18
N LEU A 569 24.12 -29.52 -18.82
CA LEU A 569 24.21 -28.22 -18.13
C LEU A 569 22.94 -27.91 -17.30
N ASP A 570 21.75 -28.21 -17.83
CA ASP A 570 20.45 -27.95 -17.17
C ASP A 570 20.23 -28.74 -15.87
N ARG A 571 21.06 -29.77 -15.63
CA ARG A 571 20.93 -30.68 -14.48
C ARG A 571 21.95 -30.38 -13.38
N LEU A 572 22.96 -29.55 -13.63
CA LEU A 572 24.07 -29.30 -12.69
C LEU A 572 23.63 -28.65 -11.38
N PHE A 573 22.65 -27.75 -11.43
CA PHE A 573 22.17 -27.02 -10.25
C PHE A 573 20.95 -27.66 -9.58
N LYS A 574 20.50 -28.83 -10.06
CA LYS A 574 19.40 -29.60 -9.44
C LYS A 574 19.94 -30.44 -8.28
N SER A 575 19.22 -30.43 -7.15
CA SER A 575 19.59 -31.21 -5.97
C SER A 575 19.69 -32.70 -6.29
N PHE A 576 20.71 -33.37 -5.75
CA PHE A 576 20.96 -34.81 -5.93
C PHE A 576 21.19 -35.27 -7.38
N SER A 577 21.48 -34.34 -8.30
CA SER A 577 21.80 -34.66 -9.68
C SER A 577 23.30 -34.92 -9.83
N GLN A 578 23.69 -36.18 -10.02
CA GLN A 578 25.05 -36.56 -10.42
C GLN A 578 25.11 -36.68 -11.95
N VAL A 579 26.13 -36.07 -12.55
CA VAL A 579 26.31 -36.01 -14.01
C VAL A 579 26.71 -37.38 -14.60
N ASP A 580 27.24 -38.29 -13.78
CA ASP A 580 27.59 -39.67 -14.17
C ASP A 580 26.67 -40.68 -13.48
N ALA A 581 25.76 -41.29 -14.25
CA ALA A 581 24.98 -42.46 -13.83
C ALA A 581 25.73 -43.79 -14.07
N SER A 582 26.96 -43.75 -14.61
CA SER A 582 27.78 -44.94 -14.79
C SER A 582 28.45 -45.33 -13.46
N THR A 583 28.28 -46.59 -13.09
CA THR A 583 28.76 -47.30 -11.89
C THR A 583 30.28 -47.29 -11.63
N THR A 584 31.07 -46.55 -12.40
CA THR A 584 32.51 -46.35 -12.19
C THR A 584 32.75 -45.23 -11.18
N ARG A 585 32.97 -45.64 -9.92
CA ARG A 585 33.28 -44.81 -8.74
C ARG A 585 34.63 -44.06 -8.82
N GLN A 586 34.90 -43.27 -9.87
CA GLN A 586 36.12 -42.45 -9.91
C GLN A 586 35.91 -41.02 -9.38
N PHE A 587 34.70 -40.45 -9.44
CA PHE A 587 34.44 -39.06 -9.02
C PHE A 587 33.13 -38.90 -8.22
N GLY A 588 32.86 -39.76 -7.24
CA GLY A 588 31.65 -39.70 -6.39
C GLY A 588 31.57 -38.42 -5.54
N GLY A 589 30.41 -37.76 -5.49
CA GLY A 589 30.16 -36.57 -4.65
C GLY A 589 28.67 -36.40 -4.39
N THR A 590 28.31 -35.61 -3.38
CA THR A 590 26.94 -35.54 -2.82
C THR A 590 25.88 -35.00 -3.81
N GLY A 591 26.30 -34.32 -4.87
CA GLY A 591 25.39 -33.64 -5.82
C GLY A 591 24.69 -32.42 -5.22
N LEU A 592 25.04 -32.02 -3.99
CA LEU A 592 24.42 -30.89 -3.29
C LEU A 592 25.19 -29.58 -3.42
N GLY A 593 26.52 -29.62 -3.60
CA GLY A 593 27.37 -28.42 -3.56
C GLY A 593 26.96 -27.31 -4.53
N LEU A 594 26.68 -27.64 -5.80
CA LEU A 594 26.23 -26.65 -6.81
C LEU A 594 24.79 -26.18 -6.55
N ALA A 595 23.92 -27.06 -6.05
CA ALA A 595 22.55 -26.69 -5.67
C ALA A 595 22.55 -25.70 -4.48
N ILE A 596 23.43 -25.92 -3.49
CA ILE A 596 23.67 -24.99 -2.38
C ILE A 596 24.19 -23.65 -2.91
N CYS A 597 25.19 -23.66 -3.81
CA CYS A 597 25.72 -22.41 -4.39
C CYS A 597 24.64 -21.59 -5.08
N ARG A 598 23.81 -22.22 -5.94
CA ARG A 598 22.70 -21.53 -6.62
C ARG A 598 21.74 -20.88 -5.64
N ARG A 599 21.40 -21.61 -4.59
CA ARG A 599 20.38 -21.17 -3.64
C ARG A 599 20.91 -20.11 -2.67
N LEU A 600 22.16 -20.22 -2.20
CA LEU A 600 22.84 -19.17 -1.45
C LEU A 600 22.92 -17.88 -2.28
N LEU A 601 23.35 -17.96 -3.54
CA LEU A 601 23.39 -16.81 -4.42
C LEU A 601 21.99 -16.22 -4.64
N THR A 602 20.96 -17.04 -4.80
CA THR A 602 19.58 -16.55 -4.92
C THR A 602 19.13 -15.80 -3.66
N LEU A 603 19.44 -16.31 -2.46
CA LEU A 603 19.16 -15.63 -1.19
C LEU A 603 19.93 -14.31 -1.06
N MET A 604 21.15 -14.26 -1.59
CA MET A 604 21.97 -13.05 -1.64
C MET A 604 21.64 -12.15 -2.86
N ASN A 605 20.51 -12.37 -3.54
CA ASN A 605 20.06 -11.65 -4.74
C ASN A 605 21.04 -11.70 -5.94
N GLY A 606 21.91 -12.69 -5.97
CA GLY A 606 22.87 -12.98 -7.03
C GLY A 606 22.42 -14.07 -8.00
N ARG A 607 23.29 -14.36 -8.98
CA ARG A 607 23.07 -15.40 -10.00
C ARG A 607 24.31 -16.25 -10.23
N ILE A 608 24.13 -17.48 -10.71
CA ILE A 608 25.21 -18.41 -11.09
C ILE A 608 24.92 -19.07 -12.44
N TRP A 609 25.94 -19.26 -13.25
CA TRP A 609 25.89 -20.00 -14.52
C TRP A 609 27.23 -20.69 -14.80
N VAL A 610 27.29 -21.46 -15.88
CA VAL A 610 28.49 -22.21 -16.26
C VAL A 610 28.67 -22.16 -17.77
N GLU A 611 29.94 -22.04 -18.18
CA GLU A 611 30.40 -22.16 -19.56
C GLU A 611 31.40 -23.33 -19.59
N SER A 612 31.13 -24.34 -20.41
CA SER A 612 31.96 -25.55 -20.42
C SER A 612 31.95 -26.22 -21.79
N SER A 613 33.04 -26.89 -22.13
CA SER A 613 33.17 -27.68 -23.36
C SER A 613 33.95 -28.96 -23.05
N PRO A 614 33.48 -30.14 -23.51
CA PRO A 614 34.18 -31.40 -23.25
C PRO A 614 35.65 -31.36 -23.68
N GLY A 615 36.55 -31.74 -22.78
CA GLY A 615 38.01 -31.75 -22.99
C GLY A 615 38.72 -30.40 -22.85
N ALA A 616 37.99 -29.29 -22.72
CA ALA A 616 38.57 -27.94 -22.57
C ALA A 616 38.43 -27.37 -21.15
N GLY A 617 37.74 -28.07 -20.26
CA GLY A 617 37.46 -27.63 -18.89
C GLY A 617 36.13 -26.89 -18.71
N SER A 618 35.91 -26.33 -17.52
CA SER A 618 34.67 -25.60 -17.18
C SER A 618 34.97 -24.27 -16.51
N SER A 619 34.07 -23.30 -16.67
CA SER A 619 34.12 -21.99 -16.04
C SER A 619 32.78 -21.72 -15.38
N PHE A 620 32.75 -21.75 -14.05
CA PHE A 620 31.57 -21.42 -13.25
C PHE A 620 31.61 -19.95 -12.89
N HIS A 621 30.56 -19.22 -13.26
CA HIS A 621 30.47 -17.78 -13.07
C HIS A 621 29.35 -17.42 -12.10
N PHE A 622 29.53 -16.41 -11.28
CA PHE A 622 28.48 -15.84 -10.45
C PHE A 622 28.54 -14.32 -10.38
N GLU A 623 27.39 -13.71 -10.10
CA GLU A 623 27.30 -12.29 -9.76
C GLU A 623 26.62 -12.15 -8.40
N LEU A 624 27.17 -11.27 -7.57
CA LEU A 624 26.66 -10.99 -6.23
C LEU A 624 26.51 -9.47 -6.06
N PRO A 625 25.29 -8.96 -5.82
CA PRO A 625 25.11 -7.57 -5.41
C PRO A 625 25.70 -7.33 -4.03
N CYS A 626 26.68 -6.43 -3.94
CA CYS A 626 27.28 -6.06 -2.66
C CYS A 626 27.83 -4.64 -2.71
N ARG A 627 27.93 -4.02 -1.53
CA ARG A 627 28.47 -2.66 -1.39
C ARG A 627 29.88 -2.75 -0.83
N ALA A 628 30.75 -1.82 -1.25
CA ALA A 628 32.01 -1.60 -0.57
C ALA A 628 31.73 -1.20 0.89
N ALA A 629 32.48 -1.74 1.83
CA ALA A 629 32.47 -1.23 3.20
C ALA A 629 33.20 0.12 3.24
N GLU A 630 32.78 1.03 4.13
CA GLU A 630 33.55 2.25 4.36
C GLU A 630 34.96 1.88 4.86
N PRO A 631 36.01 2.50 4.33
CA PRO A 631 37.38 2.17 4.71
C PRO A 631 37.57 2.41 6.20
N ALA A 632 37.85 1.34 6.96
CA ALA A 632 38.26 1.44 8.34
C ALA A 632 39.63 2.09 8.41
N SER A 633 39.67 3.43 8.53
CA SER A 633 40.86 4.29 8.69
C SER A 633 41.96 4.14 7.62
N ALA A 634 42.46 5.26 7.13
CA ALA A 634 43.53 5.31 6.11
C ALA A 634 44.90 4.79 6.60
N ASP A 635 45.03 4.38 7.85
CA ASP A 635 46.32 3.97 8.46
C ASP A 635 46.73 2.51 8.16
N ASP A 636 45.80 1.63 7.79
CA ASP A 636 46.11 0.19 7.62
C ASP A 636 46.53 -0.21 6.19
N ALA A 637 46.46 0.74 5.24
CA ALA A 637 46.84 0.53 3.84
C ALA A 637 48.33 0.85 3.55
N SER A 638 49.04 1.51 4.47
CA SER A 638 50.36 2.10 4.17
C SER A 638 51.56 1.44 4.87
N GLY A 639 51.36 0.38 5.67
CA GLY A 639 52.45 -0.21 6.47
C GLY A 639 53.33 -1.25 5.77
N THR A 640 52.77 -2.07 4.87
CA THR A 640 53.42 -3.31 4.38
C THR A 640 53.97 -3.21 2.95
N ALA A 641 53.42 -2.34 2.08
CA ALA A 641 53.93 -2.17 0.71
C ALA A 641 55.26 -1.39 0.62
N ALA A 642 55.66 -0.67 1.67
CA ALA A 642 56.84 0.20 1.64
C ALA A 642 58.18 -0.54 1.51
N ALA A 643 58.26 -1.81 1.92
CA ALA A 643 59.53 -2.56 1.94
C ALA A 643 59.90 -3.17 0.57
N LEU A 644 58.91 -3.55 -0.24
CA LEU A 644 59.09 -4.16 -1.57
C LEU A 644 59.03 -3.13 -2.71
N ALA A 645 58.44 -1.96 -2.47
CA ALA A 645 58.31 -0.92 -3.49
C ALA A 645 59.66 -0.50 -4.09
N ALA A 646 59.67 -0.29 -5.41
CA ALA A 646 60.83 0.09 -6.23
C ALA A 646 61.99 -0.91 -6.31
N ARG A 647 61.89 -2.08 -5.67
CA ARG A 647 62.89 -3.17 -5.78
C ARG A 647 62.79 -3.89 -7.11
N ARG A 648 63.93 -4.33 -7.66
CA ARG A 648 64.02 -5.07 -8.93
C ARG A 648 64.08 -6.56 -8.68
N LEU A 649 63.12 -7.30 -9.23
CA LEU A 649 62.98 -8.74 -9.06
C LEU A 649 63.22 -9.47 -10.38
N LEU A 650 64.19 -10.39 -10.42
CA LEU A 650 64.34 -11.35 -11.52
C LEU A 650 63.39 -12.53 -11.29
N LEU A 651 62.44 -12.75 -12.20
CA LEU A 651 61.51 -13.87 -12.14
C LEU A 651 61.82 -14.87 -13.25
N VAL A 652 62.21 -16.09 -12.90
CA VAL A 652 62.46 -17.19 -13.84
C VAL A 652 61.38 -18.25 -13.65
N ALA A 653 60.47 -18.34 -14.62
CA ALA A 653 59.36 -19.29 -14.64
C ALA A 653 58.91 -19.54 -16.09
N ASP A 654 58.14 -20.61 -16.30
CA ASP A 654 57.63 -21.02 -17.62
C ASP A 654 56.69 -19.98 -18.24
N GLU A 655 56.54 -20.00 -19.57
CA GLU A 655 55.61 -19.14 -20.32
C GLU A 655 54.15 -19.59 -20.10
N GLY A 656 53.60 -19.23 -18.94
CA GLY A 656 52.24 -19.61 -18.57
C GLY A 656 51.56 -18.70 -17.55
N ASN A 657 50.34 -19.08 -17.17
CA ASN A 657 49.49 -18.31 -16.26
C ASN A 657 50.11 -18.12 -14.86
N ALA A 658 50.91 -19.10 -14.39
CA ALA A 658 51.66 -18.98 -13.15
C ALA A 658 52.70 -17.84 -13.17
N ARG A 659 53.43 -17.65 -14.28
CA ARG A 659 54.37 -16.52 -14.45
C ARG A 659 53.62 -15.20 -14.50
N HIS A 660 52.54 -15.14 -15.28
CA HIS A 660 51.72 -13.93 -15.38
C HIS A 660 51.12 -13.53 -14.03
N PHE A 661 50.65 -14.51 -13.25
CA PHE A 661 50.19 -14.31 -11.88
C PHE A 661 51.30 -13.72 -11.00
N LEU A 662 52.47 -14.37 -10.95
CA LEU A 662 53.59 -13.91 -10.13
C LEU A 662 54.05 -12.50 -10.51
N GLU A 663 54.16 -12.22 -11.80
CA GLU A 663 54.55 -10.91 -12.32
C GLU A 663 53.55 -9.83 -11.94
N ARG A 664 52.25 -10.10 -12.08
CA ARG A 664 51.22 -9.12 -11.76
C ARG A 664 51.09 -8.88 -10.26
N GLN A 665 51.24 -9.91 -9.41
CA GLN A 665 51.26 -9.75 -7.95
C GLN A 665 52.48 -8.97 -7.47
N THR A 666 53.68 -9.31 -7.95
CA THR A 666 54.91 -8.60 -7.55
C THR A 666 54.93 -7.15 -8.02
N ARG A 667 54.36 -6.86 -9.20
CA ARG A 667 54.12 -5.46 -9.65
C ARG A 667 53.14 -4.70 -8.76
N ARG A 668 52.10 -5.34 -8.20
CA ARG A 668 51.16 -4.70 -7.24
C ARG A 668 51.85 -4.27 -5.94
N TRP A 669 52.91 -4.97 -5.52
CA TRP A 669 53.77 -4.55 -4.41
C TRP A 669 54.74 -3.42 -4.78
N GLY A 670 54.62 -2.85 -5.98
CA GLY A 670 55.46 -1.75 -6.46
C GLY A 670 56.84 -2.21 -6.95
N MET A 671 57.06 -3.51 -7.16
CA MET A 671 58.34 -4.04 -7.65
C MET A 671 58.50 -3.85 -9.16
N GLN A 672 59.75 -3.68 -9.60
CA GLN A 672 60.15 -3.71 -11.00
C GLN A 672 60.51 -5.15 -11.39
N VAL A 673 59.60 -5.85 -12.06
CA VAL A 673 59.76 -7.28 -12.35
C VAL A 673 60.39 -7.49 -13.72
N LEU A 674 61.48 -8.25 -13.74
CA LEU A 674 62.20 -8.70 -14.92
C LEU A 674 61.90 -10.18 -15.12
N ALA A 675 60.75 -10.51 -15.73
CA ALA A 675 60.39 -11.89 -16.03
C ALA A 675 61.18 -12.41 -17.25
N THR A 676 61.54 -13.69 -17.23
CA THR A 676 62.11 -14.42 -18.37
C THR A 676 61.80 -15.92 -18.25
N ALA A 677 61.68 -16.59 -19.40
CA ALA A 677 61.59 -18.04 -19.51
C ALA A 677 62.80 -18.65 -20.23
N SER A 678 63.84 -17.84 -20.51
CA SER A 678 65.03 -18.26 -21.24
C SER A 678 66.25 -18.29 -20.34
N TRP A 679 67.00 -19.39 -20.40
CA TRP A 679 68.30 -19.51 -19.73
C TRP A 679 69.26 -18.39 -20.14
N GLY A 680 69.34 -18.11 -21.45
CA GLY A 680 70.25 -17.11 -22.00
C GLY A 680 69.95 -15.71 -21.50
N GLU A 681 68.66 -15.33 -21.47
CA GLU A 681 68.24 -14.03 -20.94
C GLU A 681 68.43 -13.92 -19.42
N ALA A 682 68.10 -14.98 -18.66
CA ALA A 682 68.31 -15.01 -17.22
C ALA A 682 69.79 -14.82 -16.88
N MET A 683 70.68 -15.53 -17.56
CA MET A 683 72.13 -15.41 -17.34
C MET A 683 72.70 -14.08 -17.85
N ALA A 684 72.21 -13.57 -19.00
CA ALA A 684 72.64 -12.28 -19.54
C ALA A 684 72.28 -11.11 -18.60
N ARG A 685 71.08 -11.11 -17.99
CA ARG A 685 70.67 -10.09 -17.02
C ARG A 685 71.51 -10.13 -15.74
N LEU A 686 71.88 -11.34 -15.29
CA LEU A 686 72.81 -11.53 -14.18
C LEU A 686 74.25 -11.09 -14.54
N GLN A 687 74.70 -11.32 -15.78
CA GLN A 687 76.02 -10.94 -16.30
C GLN A 687 76.16 -9.43 -16.53
N ALA A 688 75.10 -8.77 -17.00
CA ALA A 688 75.08 -7.34 -17.35
C ALA A 688 75.26 -6.40 -16.14
N ARG A 689 75.34 -6.95 -14.90
CA ARG A 689 75.31 -6.18 -13.63
C ARG A 689 74.14 -5.20 -13.58
N GLU A 690 73.02 -5.56 -14.18
CA GLU A 690 71.77 -4.83 -13.92
C GLU A 690 71.48 -4.93 -12.40
N PRO A 691 71.11 -3.84 -11.72
CA PRO A 691 70.79 -3.91 -10.30
C PRO A 691 69.54 -4.76 -10.12
N VAL A 692 69.70 -6.02 -9.72
CA VAL A 692 68.61 -6.91 -9.29
C VAL A 692 68.73 -7.08 -7.78
N ASP A 693 67.64 -6.81 -7.06
CA ASP A 693 67.61 -6.86 -5.59
C ASP A 693 67.28 -8.27 -5.06
N ALA A 694 66.53 -9.09 -5.80
CA ALA A 694 66.31 -10.51 -5.50
C ALA A 694 65.90 -11.30 -6.74
N ALA A 695 65.97 -12.63 -6.65
CA ALA A 695 65.48 -13.54 -7.69
C ALA A 695 64.42 -14.52 -7.14
N VAL A 696 63.40 -14.78 -7.96
CA VAL A 696 62.43 -15.86 -7.79
C VAL A 696 62.65 -16.88 -8.90
N ILE A 697 62.99 -18.11 -8.54
CA ILE A 697 63.27 -19.18 -9.51
C ILE A 697 62.33 -20.35 -9.27
N ASP A 698 61.60 -20.73 -10.31
CA ASP A 698 60.86 -21.98 -10.37
C ASP A 698 61.83 -23.15 -10.59
N LEU A 699 61.97 -24.05 -9.60
CA LEU A 699 62.93 -25.15 -9.68
C LEU A 699 62.52 -26.21 -10.71
N GLN A 700 61.22 -26.30 -11.02
CA GLN A 700 60.71 -27.21 -12.05
C GLN A 700 60.66 -26.56 -13.44
N TRP A 701 60.88 -25.25 -13.56
CA TRP A 701 61.02 -24.61 -14.88
C TRP A 701 62.09 -25.31 -15.70
N ARG A 702 61.82 -25.47 -16.98
CA ARG A 702 62.75 -25.99 -17.98
C ARG A 702 62.80 -25.03 -19.16
N ASP A 703 64.00 -24.79 -19.68
CA ASP A 703 64.15 -24.11 -20.96
C ASP A 703 63.97 -25.06 -22.14
N ASP A 704 64.03 -24.52 -23.36
CA ASP A 704 63.93 -25.26 -24.61
C ASP A 704 65.00 -26.37 -24.75
N ASP A 705 66.13 -26.23 -24.07
CA ASP A 705 67.23 -27.21 -24.03
C ASP A 705 67.06 -28.26 -22.90
N GLY A 706 65.95 -28.21 -22.15
CA GLY A 706 65.62 -29.13 -21.07
C GLY A 706 66.38 -28.89 -19.75
N ARG A 707 67.18 -27.82 -19.64
CA ARG A 707 67.88 -27.41 -18.42
C ARG A 707 66.87 -26.91 -17.40
N SER A 708 66.97 -27.37 -16.15
CA SER A 708 66.01 -27.02 -15.10
C SER A 708 66.41 -25.79 -14.29
N GLY A 709 65.45 -25.22 -13.55
CA GLY A 709 65.70 -24.16 -12.57
C GLY A 709 66.74 -24.55 -11.51
N CYS A 710 66.80 -25.82 -11.10
CA CYS A 710 67.89 -26.33 -10.25
C CYS A 710 69.27 -26.18 -10.90
N ALA A 711 69.37 -26.44 -12.22
CA ALA A 711 70.63 -26.27 -12.95
C ALA A 711 71.02 -24.78 -13.07
N LEU A 712 70.03 -23.89 -13.25
CA LEU A 712 70.26 -22.45 -13.30
C LEU A 712 70.82 -21.94 -11.97
N LEU A 713 70.22 -22.38 -10.87
CA LEU A 713 70.66 -22.03 -9.52
C LEU A 713 72.08 -22.52 -9.24
N ALA A 714 72.41 -23.74 -9.63
CA ALA A 714 73.77 -24.29 -9.51
C ALA A 714 74.79 -23.48 -10.33
N ALA A 715 74.44 -23.10 -11.57
CA ALA A 715 75.29 -22.27 -12.43
C ALA A 715 75.50 -20.86 -11.85
N MET A 716 74.45 -20.22 -11.32
CA MET A 716 74.53 -18.92 -10.65
C MET A 716 75.51 -18.95 -9.48
N ARG A 717 75.48 -20.01 -8.65
CA ARG A 717 76.38 -20.13 -7.49
C ARG A 717 77.83 -20.41 -7.87
N GLN A 718 78.06 -21.23 -8.89
CA GLN A 718 79.42 -21.50 -9.37
C GLN A 718 80.07 -20.25 -9.98
N GLN A 719 79.28 -19.45 -10.70
CA GLN A 719 79.79 -18.30 -11.44
C GLN A 719 79.87 -17.01 -10.59
N TYR A 720 79.08 -16.88 -9.52
CA TYR A 720 79.02 -15.68 -8.66
C TYR A 720 79.04 -15.98 -7.14
N PRO A 721 80.08 -16.67 -6.61
CA PRO A 721 80.11 -17.08 -5.20
C PRO A 721 80.19 -15.93 -4.17
N THR A 722 80.65 -14.74 -4.58
CA THR A 722 80.79 -13.55 -3.71
C THR A 722 79.59 -12.61 -3.73
N HIS A 723 78.65 -12.77 -4.66
CA HIS A 723 77.47 -11.90 -4.80
C HIS A 723 76.25 -12.65 -4.28
N ARG A 724 75.90 -12.45 -3.00
CA ARG A 724 74.75 -13.13 -2.38
C ARG A 724 73.45 -12.42 -2.78
N LEU A 725 72.95 -12.72 -3.97
CA LEU A 725 71.62 -12.29 -4.42
C LEU A 725 70.55 -13.04 -3.60
N PRO A 726 69.68 -12.36 -2.84
CA PRO A 726 68.61 -13.02 -2.11
C PRO A 726 67.71 -13.84 -3.05
N LEU A 727 67.55 -15.12 -2.74
CA LEU A 727 66.87 -16.07 -3.63
C LEU A 727 65.67 -16.75 -2.98
N LEU A 728 64.52 -16.65 -3.66
CA LEU A 728 63.32 -17.40 -3.34
C LEU A 728 63.08 -18.49 -4.38
N ALA A 729 63.17 -19.75 -3.98
CA ALA A 729 62.86 -20.87 -4.86
C ALA A 729 61.38 -21.26 -4.79
N LEU A 730 60.79 -21.62 -5.93
CA LEU A 730 59.44 -22.20 -6.00
C LEU A 730 59.57 -23.68 -6.37
N THR A 731 58.86 -24.57 -5.65
CA THR A 731 58.97 -26.02 -5.86
C THR A 731 57.63 -26.75 -5.74
N THR A 732 57.40 -27.81 -6.51
CA THR A 732 56.29 -28.77 -6.26
C THR A 732 56.68 -29.87 -5.26
N GLU A 733 57.98 -30.12 -5.11
CA GLU A 733 58.55 -31.12 -4.20
C GLU A 733 58.56 -30.66 -2.73
N SER A 734 58.79 -31.58 -1.80
CA SER A 734 58.95 -31.22 -0.40
C SER A 734 60.20 -30.34 -0.22
N ILE A 735 60.09 -29.27 0.56
CA ILE A 735 61.24 -28.41 0.92
C ILE A 735 62.28 -29.23 1.73
N ASP A 736 61.83 -30.30 2.39
CA ASP A 736 62.69 -31.23 3.12
C ASP A 736 63.37 -32.29 2.24
N ASP A 737 63.09 -32.33 0.94
CA ASP A 737 63.73 -33.26 0.01
C ASP A 737 65.26 -33.04 0.04
N PRO A 738 66.08 -34.11 0.22
CA PRO A 738 67.53 -34.01 0.25
C PRO A 738 68.12 -33.30 -0.98
N ARG A 739 67.47 -33.40 -2.15
CA ARG A 739 67.89 -32.74 -3.40
C ARG A 739 67.72 -31.22 -3.31
N ILE A 740 66.64 -30.75 -2.69
CA ILE A 740 66.34 -29.32 -2.50
C ILE A 740 67.22 -28.73 -1.41
N ARG A 741 67.43 -29.44 -0.29
CA ARG A 741 68.31 -29.00 0.81
C ARG A 741 69.76 -28.80 0.37
N ARG A 742 70.25 -29.61 -0.57
CA ARG A 742 71.61 -29.48 -1.16
C ARG A 742 71.82 -28.21 -1.97
N LEU A 743 70.76 -27.50 -2.35
CA LEU A 743 70.83 -26.24 -3.11
C LEU A 743 71.05 -25.01 -2.21
N GLU A 744 71.20 -25.21 -0.88
CA GLU A 744 71.41 -24.20 0.20
C GLU A 744 70.63 -22.88 0.01
N LEU A 745 69.35 -22.97 -0.34
CA LEU A 745 68.45 -21.86 -0.66
C LEU A 745 68.28 -20.89 0.51
N ASP A 746 68.18 -19.58 0.25
CA ASP A 746 67.85 -18.61 1.31
C ASP A 746 66.40 -18.83 1.81
N ARG A 747 65.47 -19.09 0.88
CA ARG A 747 64.10 -19.52 1.19
C ARG A 747 63.50 -20.33 0.03
N ALA A 748 62.56 -21.21 0.34
CA ALA A 748 61.79 -21.97 -0.65
C ALA A 748 60.30 -21.95 -0.32
N LEU A 749 59.45 -21.84 -1.33
CA LEU A 749 58.01 -21.99 -1.24
C LEU A 749 57.54 -23.17 -2.07
N ARG A 750 56.60 -23.92 -1.49
CA ARG A 750 55.96 -25.02 -2.19
C ARG A 750 54.72 -24.52 -2.92
N LYS A 751 54.54 -24.95 -4.16
CA LYS A 751 53.32 -24.69 -4.96
C LYS A 751 52.15 -25.56 -4.45
N PRO A 752 50.89 -25.08 -4.50
CA PRO A 752 50.44 -23.81 -5.09
C PRO A 752 50.78 -22.58 -4.22
N LEU A 753 51.04 -21.44 -4.86
CA LEU A 753 51.56 -20.23 -4.22
C LEU A 753 50.43 -19.34 -3.71
N ARG A 754 50.51 -18.93 -2.44
CA ARG A 754 49.56 -18.03 -1.78
C ARG A 754 50.11 -16.60 -1.77
N TYR A 755 49.24 -15.60 -1.86
CA TYR A 755 49.66 -14.20 -1.97
C TYR A 755 50.39 -13.73 -0.72
N ARG A 756 49.81 -13.95 0.47
CA ARG A 756 50.45 -13.54 1.73
C ARG A 756 51.74 -14.31 2.00
N GLN A 757 51.74 -15.62 1.73
CA GLN A 757 52.93 -16.45 1.89
C GLN A 757 54.07 -16.03 0.95
N LEU A 758 53.74 -15.67 -0.29
CA LEU A 758 54.70 -15.17 -1.27
C LEU A 758 55.24 -13.79 -0.85
N GLN A 759 54.37 -12.90 -0.38
CA GLN A 759 54.74 -11.58 0.13
C GLN A 759 55.69 -11.70 1.33
N ASP A 760 55.27 -12.42 2.37
CA ASP A 760 56.06 -12.63 3.59
C ASP A 760 57.42 -13.28 3.29
N ALA A 761 57.44 -14.25 2.37
CA ALA A 761 58.66 -14.91 1.95
C ALA A 761 59.60 -13.95 1.20
N LEU A 762 59.09 -13.11 0.30
CA LEU A 762 59.89 -12.11 -0.42
C LEU A 762 60.42 -11.03 0.52
N GLU A 763 59.58 -10.49 1.40
CA GLU A 763 59.97 -9.52 2.43
C GLU A 763 61.07 -10.10 3.32
N ALA A 764 60.89 -11.33 3.80
CA ALA A 764 61.87 -12.00 4.65
C ALA A 764 63.16 -12.37 3.91
N THR A 765 63.10 -12.63 2.60
CA THR A 765 64.28 -12.89 1.76
C THR A 765 65.08 -11.60 1.53
N MET A 766 64.41 -10.46 1.37
CA MET A 766 65.04 -9.17 1.11
C MET A 766 65.52 -8.40 2.35
N ARG A 767 65.16 -8.82 3.57
CA ARG A 767 65.69 -8.21 4.81
C ARG A 767 67.20 -8.52 4.96
N PRO A 768 68.05 -7.53 5.31
CA PRO A 768 69.46 -7.79 5.56
C PRO A 768 69.61 -8.80 6.73
N PRO A 769 70.64 -9.65 6.71
CA PRO A 769 70.85 -10.64 7.76
C PRO A 769 71.12 -9.93 9.09
N GLY A 770 70.12 -9.85 9.95
CA GLY A 770 70.32 -9.68 11.38
C GLY A 770 70.94 -10.95 11.99
N PRO A 771 71.43 -10.91 13.24
CA PRO A 771 71.93 -12.10 13.92
C PRO A 771 70.89 -13.21 13.81
N PRO A 772 71.32 -14.47 13.60
CA PRO A 772 70.46 -15.53 13.10
C PRO A 772 69.24 -15.72 14.00
N ALA A 773 68.08 -15.25 13.52
CA ALA A 773 66.80 -15.71 14.02
C ALA A 773 66.65 -17.14 13.52
N HIS A 774 67.09 -18.08 14.37
CA HIS A 774 66.85 -19.52 14.39
C HIS A 774 66.41 -20.15 13.05
N ALA A 775 67.31 -20.97 12.51
CA ALA A 775 66.99 -22.03 11.55
C ALA A 775 65.69 -22.77 11.94
N PRO A 776 64.88 -23.26 10.98
CA PRO A 776 63.73 -24.11 11.29
C PRO A 776 64.26 -25.31 12.06
N ALA A 777 63.85 -25.40 13.32
CA ALA A 777 64.30 -26.41 14.23
C ALA A 777 64.08 -27.80 13.60
N ILE A 778 65.16 -28.57 13.56
CA ILE A 778 65.13 -30.03 13.72
C ILE A 778 64.00 -30.34 14.70
N ARG A 779 63.10 -31.28 14.32
CA ARG A 779 62.03 -31.83 15.18
C ARG A 779 62.42 -31.65 16.64
N ALA A 780 61.79 -30.67 17.29
CA ALA A 780 61.95 -30.53 18.72
C ALA A 780 61.57 -31.90 19.33
N PRO A 781 62.29 -32.38 20.36
CA PRO A 781 61.68 -33.33 21.27
C PRO A 781 60.32 -32.74 21.66
N ALA A 782 59.29 -33.58 21.77
CA ALA A 782 57.94 -33.18 22.16
C ALA A 782 58.02 -31.98 23.12
N GLN A 783 57.42 -30.85 22.73
CA GLN A 783 57.37 -29.66 23.58
C GLN A 783 57.01 -30.13 25.01
N PRO A 784 57.64 -29.58 26.05
CA PRO A 784 57.22 -29.91 27.41
C PRO A 784 55.69 -29.74 27.49
N PRO A 785 54.96 -30.71 28.08
CA PRO A 785 53.51 -30.65 28.11
C PRO A 785 53.05 -29.27 28.56
N MET A 786 52.02 -28.73 27.91
CA MET A 786 51.51 -27.37 28.11
C MET A 786 51.34 -27.01 29.60
N ALA A 787 50.97 -27.98 30.44
CA ALA A 787 50.87 -27.84 31.89
C ALA A 787 52.17 -27.42 32.60
N GLN A 788 53.36 -27.66 32.02
CA GLN A 788 54.64 -27.19 32.54
C GLN A 788 54.88 -25.70 32.24
N SER A 789 54.42 -25.21 31.09
CA SER A 789 54.47 -23.79 30.75
C SER A 789 53.32 -22.97 31.35
N LEU A 790 52.17 -23.61 31.59
CA LEU A 790 50.94 -23.01 32.08
C LEU A 790 50.37 -23.89 33.20
N PRO A 791 50.87 -23.80 34.44
CA PRO A 791 50.38 -24.65 35.53
C PRO A 791 49.00 -24.17 36.00
N LEU A 792 47.95 -24.78 35.47
CA LEU A 792 46.55 -24.51 35.82
C LEU A 792 45.93 -25.76 36.47
N ARG A 793 45.15 -25.58 37.53
CA ARG A 793 44.28 -26.64 38.08
C ARG A 793 42.89 -26.52 37.47
N ILE A 794 42.47 -27.58 36.79
CA ILE A 794 41.28 -27.57 35.92
C ILE A 794 40.22 -28.51 36.49
N LEU A 795 39.01 -28.00 36.64
CA LEU A 795 37.80 -28.80 36.87
C LEU A 795 37.05 -28.94 35.54
N LEU A 796 36.74 -30.17 35.15
CA LEU A 796 35.89 -30.49 34.00
C LEU A 796 34.52 -30.94 34.52
N ALA A 797 33.46 -30.23 34.16
CA ALA A 797 32.07 -30.57 34.46
C ALA A 797 31.36 -31.02 33.18
N GLU A 798 31.09 -32.32 33.05
CA GLU A 798 30.47 -32.96 31.88
C GLU A 798 29.70 -34.21 32.32
N ASP A 799 28.44 -34.34 31.91
CA ASP A 799 27.56 -35.46 32.25
C ASP A 799 27.68 -36.63 31.24
N ASN A 800 28.00 -36.33 29.99
CA ASN A 800 28.16 -37.35 28.95
C ASN A 800 29.50 -38.08 29.09
N ALA A 801 29.43 -39.38 29.42
CA ALA A 801 30.60 -40.23 29.63
C ALA A 801 31.59 -40.27 28.45
N VAL A 802 31.12 -40.12 27.20
CA VAL A 802 31.98 -40.12 26.00
C VAL A 802 32.70 -38.79 25.88
N ASN A 803 31.99 -37.66 25.98
CA ASN A 803 32.60 -36.32 25.93
C ASN A 803 33.57 -36.11 27.09
N LEU A 804 33.22 -36.59 28.28
CA LEU A 804 34.06 -36.55 29.47
C LEU A 804 35.37 -37.31 29.20
N ARG A 805 35.27 -38.50 28.61
CA ARG A 805 36.45 -39.32 28.29
C ARG A 805 37.33 -38.67 27.23
N VAL A 806 36.75 -38.12 26.17
CA VAL A 806 37.49 -37.44 25.08
C VAL A 806 38.19 -36.18 25.62
N THR A 807 37.46 -35.31 26.32
CA THR A 807 38.00 -34.06 26.86
C THR A 807 39.08 -34.32 27.92
N SER A 808 38.88 -35.34 28.75
CA SER A 808 39.88 -35.80 29.73
C SER A 808 41.17 -36.27 29.06
N LEU A 809 41.08 -37.04 27.97
CA LEU A 809 42.26 -37.50 27.22
C LEU A 809 42.99 -36.35 26.52
N ILE A 810 42.26 -35.38 25.98
CA ILE A 810 42.86 -34.16 25.39
C ILE A 810 43.63 -33.38 26.46
N LEU A 811 43.03 -33.13 27.61
CA LEU A 811 43.67 -32.39 28.71
C LEU A 811 44.87 -33.15 29.30
N SER A 812 44.77 -34.47 29.42
CA SER A 812 45.88 -35.33 29.83
C SER A 812 47.02 -35.34 28.79
N GLY A 813 46.70 -35.31 27.49
CA GLY A 813 47.68 -35.15 26.41
C GLY A 813 48.38 -33.79 26.41
N LEU A 814 47.73 -32.75 26.94
CA LEU A 814 48.33 -31.44 27.24
C LEU A 814 49.10 -31.42 28.57
N GLY A 815 49.07 -32.52 29.34
CA GLY A 815 49.79 -32.74 30.58
C GLY A 815 49.09 -32.26 31.86
N TYR A 816 47.79 -31.97 31.81
CA TYR A 816 47.03 -31.56 32.99
C TYR A 816 46.41 -32.75 33.73
N ASP A 817 46.52 -32.73 35.06
CA ASP A 817 45.67 -33.53 35.94
C ASP A 817 44.40 -32.73 36.24
N ILE A 818 43.23 -33.35 36.02
CA ILE A 818 41.93 -32.68 36.10
C ILE A 818 41.05 -33.28 37.18
N GLU A 819 40.25 -32.43 37.82
CA GLU A 819 39.12 -32.87 38.62
C GLU A 819 37.88 -33.01 37.74
N ILE A 820 37.02 -34.01 38.02
CA ILE A 820 35.85 -34.31 37.18
C ILE A 820 34.55 -34.20 37.95
N ALA A 821 33.64 -33.31 37.56
CA ALA A 821 32.26 -33.26 38.04
C ALA A 821 31.31 -33.80 36.95
N THR A 822 30.26 -34.52 37.33
CA THR A 822 29.30 -35.11 36.38
C THR A 822 27.97 -34.37 36.29
N ASP A 823 27.81 -33.29 37.05
CA ASP A 823 26.65 -32.39 37.03
C ASP A 823 27.03 -31.00 37.57
N GLY A 824 26.17 -30.00 37.35
CA GLY A 824 26.44 -28.62 37.78
C GLY A 824 26.47 -28.44 39.31
N ARG A 825 25.82 -29.33 40.08
CA ARG A 825 25.80 -29.24 41.53
C ARG A 825 27.14 -29.67 42.13
N GLN A 826 27.70 -30.78 41.64
CA GLN A 826 29.05 -31.21 41.99
C GLN A 826 30.10 -30.17 41.58
N ALA A 827 29.92 -29.53 40.42
CA ALA A 827 30.82 -28.48 39.97
C ALA A 827 30.78 -27.26 40.92
N LEU A 828 29.59 -26.80 41.31
CA LEU A 828 29.40 -25.75 42.30
C LEU A 828 30.03 -26.11 43.65
N ASP A 829 29.75 -27.30 44.20
CA ASP A 829 30.24 -27.73 45.51
C ASP A 829 31.78 -27.76 45.55
N ARG A 830 32.44 -28.21 44.47
CA ARG A 830 33.91 -28.21 44.36
C ARG A 830 34.50 -26.83 44.24
N VAL A 831 33.89 -25.94 43.45
CA VAL A 831 34.33 -24.55 43.34
C VAL A 831 34.19 -23.84 44.69
N MET A 832 33.09 -24.06 45.42
CA MET A 832 32.88 -23.48 46.76
C MET A 832 33.91 -23.98 47.78
N GLY A 833 34.22 -25.28 47.77
CA GLY A 833 35.26 -25.87 48.62
C GLY A 833 36.67 -25.36 48.29
N ALA A 834 36.97 -25.18 47.00
CA ALA A 834 38.28 -24.74 46.52
C ALA A 834 38.50 -23.22 46.61
N ALA A 835 37.43 -22.41 46.62
CA ALA A 835 37.49 -20.95 46.59
C ALA A 835 38.22 -20.33 47.80
N GLN A 836 38.22 -21.00 48.96
CA GLN A 836 38.92 -20.50 50.16
C GLN A 836 40.44 -20.63 50.06
N ALA A 837 40.94 -21.67 49.37
CA ALA A 837 42.36 -21.97 49.21
C ALA A 837 42.92 -21.54 47.84
N LEU A 838 42.12 -20.87 47.01
CA LEU A 838 42.43 -20.61 45.58
C LEU A 838 42.89 -21.91 44.89
N ALA A 839 42.21 -23.02 45.15
CA ALA A 839 42.68 -24.34 44.75
C ALA A 839 42.32 -24.75 43.30
N LEU A 840 41.47 -23.97 42.63
CA LEU A 840 41.06 -24.18 41.24
C LEU A 840 41.29 -22.91 40.42
N ASP A 841 41.83 -23.07 39.22
CA ASP A 841 42.18 -21.95 38.33
C ASP A 841 41.17 -21.84 37.17
N VAL A 842 40.74 -22.97 36.59
CA VAL A 842 39.82 -23.00 35.43
C VAL A 842 38.72 -24.03 35.64
N VAL A 843 37.50 -23.69 35.21
CA VAL A 843 36.39 -24.64 35.10
C VAL A 843 35.93 -24.73 33.65
N LEU A 844 36.04 -25.91 33.05
CA LEU A 844 35.39 -26.25 31.79
C LEU A 844 33.98 -26.75 32.13
N MET A 845 32.96 -25.94 31.83
CA MET A 845 31.59 -26.14 32.30
C MET A 845 30.66 -26.46 31.13
N ASP A 846 30.13 -27.68 31.08
CA ASP A 846 29.01 -27.98 30.19
C ASP A 846 27.78 -27.16 30.55
N VAL A 847 27.14 -26.56 29.54
CA VAL A 847 25.92 -25.78 29.73
C VAL A 847 24.73 -26.67 30.05
N GLN A 848 24.63 -27.84 29.44
CA GLN A 848 23.47 -28.72 29.57
C GLN A 848 23.82 -29.98 30.37
N MET A 849 23.54 -29.95 31.68
CA MET A 849 23.75 -31.09 32.57
C MET A 849 22.50 -31.37 33.41
N PRO A 850 22.24 -32.62 33.81
CA PRO A 850 21.14 -32.99 34.71
C PRO A 850 21.38 -32.46 36.13
N VAL A 851 20.32 -32.45 36.95
CA VAL A 851 20.29 -31.97 38.36
C VAL A 851 20.46 -30.46 38.51
N MET A 852 21.52 -29.89 37.93
CA MET A 852 21.78 -28.45 37.86
C MET A 852 22.53 -28.18 36.56
N ASP A 853 22.00 -27.28 35.74
CA ASP A 853 22.62 -26.90 34.49
C ASP A 853 23.85 -25.98 34.72
N GLY A 854 24.70 -25.84 33.70
CA GLY A 854 25.94 -25.08 33.82
C GLY A 854 25.73 -23.57 33.99
N LEU A 855 24.61 -23.03 33.50
CA LEU A 855 24.28 -21.61 33.64
C LEU A 855 23.87 -21.29 35.08
N ASP A 856 23.01 -22.13 35.67
CA ASP A 856 22.58 -22.02 37.06
C ASP A 856 23.74 -22.27 38.03
N ALA A 857 24.58 -23.26 37.75
CA ALA A 857 25.82 -23.48 38.51
C ALA A 857 26.71 -22.23 38.45
N THR A 858 26.89 -21.64 37.27
CA THR A 858 27.70 -20.43 37.10
C THR A 858 27.10 -19.24 37.83
N ARG A 859 25.79 -18.97 37.71
CA ARG A 859 25.11 -17.88 38.44
C ARG A 859 25.31 -18.01 39.95
N GLN A 860 25.23 -19.23 40.48
CA GLN A 860 25.44 -19.49 41.90
C GLN A 860 26.90 -19.29 42.33
N ILE A 861 27.87 -19.76 41.52
CA ILE A 861 29.30 -19.46 41.74
C ILE A 861 29.52 -17.94 41.70
N VAL A 862 28.87 -17.24 40.78
CA VAL A 862 29.02 -15.80 40.61
C VAL A 862 28.48 -15.02 41.80
N ALA A 863 27.34 -15.44 42.34
CA ALA A 863 26.71 -14.80 43.49
C ALA A 863 27.47 -15.05 44.80
N GLN A 864 28.12 -16.21 44.95
CA GLN A 864 28.68 -16.66 46.24
C GLN A 864 30.21 -16.56 46.33
N VAL A 865 30.92 -16.52 45.19
CA VAL A 865 32.39 -16.43 45.15
C VAL A 865 32.83 -15.06 44.63
N PRO A 866 33.56 -14.27 45.44
CA PRO A 866 34.13 -13.00 45.00
C PRO A 866 35.02 -13.17 43.76
N GLN A 867 34.99 -12.20 42.85
CA GLN A 867 35.67 -12.27 41.55
C GLN A 867 37.18 -12.58 41.65
N VAL A 868 37.85 -12.09 42.69
CA VAL A 868 39.29 -12.33 42.96
C VAL A 868 39.59 -13.81 43.26
N ARG A 869 38.61 -14.54 43.83
CA ARG A 869 38.74 -15.95 44.22
C ARG A 869 38.00 -16.91 43.30
N ARG A 870 37.40 -16.40 42.22
CA ARG A 870 36.64 -17.20 41.27
C ARG A 870 37.56 -17.79 40.20
N PRO A 871 37.46 -19.10 39.88
CA PRO A 871 38.15 -19.66 38.73
C PRO A 871 37.61 -19.06 37.43
N TRP A 872 38.40 -19.14 36.36
CA TRP A 872 37.96 -18.74 35.02
C TRP A 872 36.99 -19.78 34.46
N ILE A 873 35.74 -19.42 34.20
CA ILE A 873 34.70 -20.36 33.79
C ILE A 873 34.54 -20.30 32.28
N ILE A 874 34.82 -21.42 31.62
CA ILE A 874 34.75 -21.58 30.16
C ILE A 874 33.54 -22.47 29.85
N ALA A 875 32.53 -21.90 29.19
CA ALA A 875 31.34 -22.62 28.75
C ALA A 875 31.70 -23.68 27.71
N MET A 876 31.12 -24.88 27.78
CA MET A 876 31.16 -25.87 26.73
C MET A 876 29.75 -26.04 26.15
N THR A 877 29.51 -25.56 24.93
CA THR A 877 28.16 -25.45 24.34
C THR A 877 28.02 -26.30 23.07
N ALA A 878 26.82 -26.82 22.78
CA ALA A 878 26.58 -27.61 21.55
C ALA A 878 26.52 -26.76 20.26
N ASN A 879 26.32 -25.44 20.38
CA ASN A 879 26.25 -24.48 19.28
C ASN A 879 27.07 -23.22 19.62
N ALA A 880 27.78 -22.69 18.63
CA ALA A 880 28.61 -21.48 18.72
C ALA A 880 27.94 -20.27 18.05
N MET A 881 26.60 -20.18 18.10
CA MET A 881 25.86 -19.03 17.58
C MET A 881 25.86 -17.89 18.61
N GLU A 882 25.77 -16.63 18.15
CA GLU A 882 25.82 -15.43 19.01
C GLU A 882 24.82 -15.46 20.17
N GLY A 883 23.64 -16.08 19.98
CA GLY A 883 22.62 -16.23 21.03
C GLY A 883 23.07 -17.09 22.22
N ASP A 884 23.78 -18.19 21.97
CA ASP A 884 24.27 -19.08 23.04
C ASP A 884 25.45 -18.45 23.79
N GLN A 885 26.33 -17.75 23.07
CA GLN A 885 27.45 -17.02 23.66
C GLN A 885 26.96 -15.90 24.59
N SER A 886 26.00 -15.08 24.13
CA SER A 886 25.43 -13.98 24.92
C SER A 886 24.77 -14.50 26.21
N THR A 887 24.10 -15.65 26.15
CA THR A 887 23.46 -16.30 27.30
C THR A 887 24.49 -16.79 28.32
N CYS A 888 25.60 -17.39 27.86
CA CYS A 888 26.69 -17.85 28.73
C CYS A 888 27.41 -16.68 29.44
N LEU A 889 27.72 -15.61 28.69
CA LEU A 889 28.34 -14.41 29.25
C LEU A 889 27.41 -13.69 30.24
N ALA A 890 26.10 -13.60 29.93
CA ALA A 890 25.11 -13.02 30.84
C ALA A 890 24.94 -13.82 32.14
N ALA A 891 25.16 -15.13 32.11
CA ALA A 891 25.19 -15.96 33.32
C ALA A 891 26.46 -15.75 34.18
N GLY A 892 27.47 -15.07 33.64
CA GLY A 892 28.73 -14.73 34.32
C GLY A 892 29.90 -15.66 34.00
N MET A 893 29.84 -16.42 32.89
CA MET A 893 30.98 -17.17 32.36
C MET A 893 31.98 -16.21 31.70
N ASP A 894 33.27 -16.58 31.70
CA ASP A 894 34.35 -15.71 31.23
C ASP A 894 34.81 -16.02 29.78
N ASP A 895 34.57 -17.23 29.27
CA ASP A 895 34.89 -17.66 27.90
C ASP A 895 33.95 -18.81 27.44
N TYR A 896 34.06 -19.25 26.19
CA TYR A 896 33.25 -20.33 25.62
C TYR A 896 34.01 -21.21 24.63
N LEU A 897 33.56 -22.46 24.50
CA LEU A 897 34.07 -23.49 23.60
C LEU A 897 32.92 -24.27 22.99
N SER A 898 32.96 -24.45 21.66
CA SER A 898 32.01 -25.29 20.96
C SER A 898 32.32 -26.77 21.15
N LYS A 899 31.31 -27.58 21.46
CA LYS A 899 31.39 -29.04 21.51
C LYS A 899 31.22 -29.65 20.11
N PRO A 900 32.00 -30.69 19.75
CA PRO A 900 33.09 -31.28 20.55
C PRO A 900 34.31 -30.36 20.58
N ALA A 901 34.90 -30.21 21.76
CA ALA A 901 36.04 -29.34 21.95
C ALA A 901 37.31 -30.01 21.37
N ARG A 902 37.95 -29.34 20.41
CA ARG A 902 39.21 -29.81 19.79
C ARG A 902 40.41 -29.41 20.64
N ALA A 903 41.48 -30.21 20.59
CA ALA A 903 42.71 -29.96 21.34
C ALA A 903 43.26 -28.53 21.16
N ALA A 904 43.32 -28.03 19.91
CA ALA A 904 43.78 -26.68 19.63
C ALA A 904 42.88 -25.56 20.19
N ALA A 905 41.57 -25.81 20.26
CA ALA A 905 40.61 -24.83 20.79
C ALA A 905 40.70 -24.76 22.33
N ILE A 906 40.80 -25.92 22.98
CA ILE A 906 41.03 -26.02 24.43
C ILE A 906 42.34 -25.34 24.81
N ALA A 907 43.44 -25.62 24.08
CA ALA A 907 44.73 -24.98 24.34
C ALA A 907 44.64 -23.44 24.30
N LYS A 908 44.06 -22.87 23.23
CA LYS A 908 43.89 -21.41 23.12
C LYS A 908 43.03 -20.81 24.25
N ALA A 909 41.98 -21.51 24.67
CA ALA A 909 41.13 -21.03 25.76
C ALA A 909 41.88 -21.04 27.11
N LEU A 910 42.72 -22.07 27.36
CA LEU A 910 43.58 -22.14 28.54
C LEU A 910 44.67 -21.06 28.54
N GLU A 911 45.25 -20.72 27.38
CA GLU A 911 46.19 -19.60 27.24
C GLU A 911 45.55 -18.27 27.63
N ARG A 912 44.33 -18.00 27.13
CA ARG A 912 43.56 -16.79 27.49
C ARG A 912 43.23 -16.76 28.97
N ALA A 913 42.76 -17.88 29.53
CA ALA A 913 42.45 -18.00 30.94
C ALA A 913 43.68 -17.73 31.82
N HIS A 914 44.84 -18.30 31.46
CA HIS A 914 46.08 -18.07 32.19
C HIS A 914 46.51 -16.59 32.18
N ALA A 915 46.50 -15.95 31.00
CA ALA A 915 46.86 -14.54 30.88
C ALA A 915 45.92 -13.64 31.71
N ALA A 916 44.60 -13.89 31.66
CA ALA A 916 43.60 -13.13 32.39
C ALA A 916 43.71 -13.34 33.92
N LEU A 917 43.96 -14.57 34.37
CA LEU A 917 44.14 -14.87 35.80
C LEU A 917 45.43 -14.24 36.34
N THR A 918 46.52 -14.22 35.57
CA THR A 918 47.77 -13.54 35.97
C THR A 918 47.54 -12.04 36.14
N LEU A 919 46.80 -11.39 35.23
CA LEU A 919 46.42 -9.97 35.37
C LEU A 919 45.50 -9.72 36.58
N ARG A 920 44.50 -10.58 36.80
CA ARG A 920 43.55 -10.46 37.94
C ARG A 920 44.26 -10.62 39.30
N ARG A 921 45.30 -11.47 39.38
CA ARG A 921 46.13 -11.66 40.57
C ARG A 921 47.12 -10.52 40.79
N ALA A 922 47.71 -9.97 39.73
CA ALA A 922 48.67 -8.86 39.82
C ALA A 922 48.03 -7.50 40.19
N GLY A 923 46.72 -7.31 39.98
CA GLY A 923 45.99 -6.10 40.38
C GLY A 923 45.34 -6.17 41.78
N SER A 924 45.61 -7.23 42.55
CA SER A 924 45.10 -7.42 43.92
C SER A 924 46.18 -7.30 45.02
N ASP A 925 47.43 -7.00 44.63
CA ASP A 925 48.51 -6.50 45.50
C ASP A 925 48.51 -4.96 45.46
#